data_AF-A0A1D3THG0-F1
#
_entry.id   AF-A0A1D3THG0-F1
#
_cell.length_a   1.000
_cell.length_b   1.000
_cell.length_c   1.000
_cell.angle_alpha   90.00
_cell.angle_beta   90.00
_cell.angle_gamma   90.00
#
_symmetry.space_group_name_H-M   'P 1'
#
loop_
_entity.id
_entity.type
_entity.pdbx_description
1 polymer ?
#
loop_
_entity_poly.entity_id
_entity_poly.type
_entity_poly.pdbx_seq_one_letter_code
_entity_poly.pdbx_strand_id
1 'polypeptide(L)'
;MLPLLVWFAVLANIMGHGLMLRKELFINLYGSMGTGGHDGSVCKQHPCVGLTQRRGQRLYGIPRMYKWLTSYYPTVREELITEKKQKEVDIFYIDMNGVIHHCTHANKDELPLYDEHELFSNILQYLKNLFFLIKPKRLVYIGVDGVSPKAKMNQQRKRRFLSLFKVNDTSNTGNVFNPNCITTGTDFMYKINLSLNKWFKILVKKRVFPFDVIFSGSDVPGEGEHKILKFIRENCNRDGAFKQYNHCIYGLDADLIMLSLVTHLNSIFILRDKFKMTNDSTGSLLEGIEKSEVDLNVKEEVHPGGEEHTGENLPKGVLSPKGEVPSSEEAFPMGKKHDIDAKDPNMWLPTINKVHKYTREYYMQYECLNSDDFEIFDICKLRNSIKTQIATYINKLKKERNIIFNINRVIDDIVFLSFLVGNDFLPHIPSIDINEGSMNDIINSYIFYICKYANYITYKDKVHIQRLKIILKILSTNEFPFFKKRGLNENIIDYTDEEKYKNYYYLHKFGITNSKEVQQIVKKYIEGLFWNLHYYHFGCASWYWEYPYHYAPLCSDLLSFEKSYFFFEKGKPYSAYTHLISVLPQKDKNLLPDVYKNIYVEEEVKSFFPDNVKIDPNGKKETWEYIVHLPFINCNMIHKIISEKSKNISRLKYKLRELTGREHRY
;
A
#
# COMPACT_ATOMS: atom_id res chain seq x y z
N MET A 1 23.63 -14.10 47.57
CA MET A 1 22.49 -13.17 47.75
C MET A 1 22.67 -11.82 47.07
N LEU A 2 23.84 -11.14 47.16
CA LEU A 2 24.06 -9.79 46.59
C LEU A 2 23.45 -9.50 45.19
N PRO A 3 23.57 -10.39 44.17
CA PRO A 3 23.00 -10.12 42.85
C PRO A 3 21.48 -9.91 42.85
N LEU A 4 20.73 -10.62 43.70
CA LEU A 4 19.28 -10.46 43.85
C LEU A 4 18.91 -9.12 44.48
N LEU A 5 19.69 -8.64 45.46
CA LEU A 5 19.45 -7.33 46.08
C LEU A 5 19.68 -6.19 45.08
N VAL A 6 20.71 -6.29 44.23
CA VAL A 6 20.91 -5.33 43.12
C VAL A 6 19.76 -5.42 42.11
N TRP A 7 19.26 -6.62 41.81
CA TRP A 7 18.11 -6.81 40.92
C TRP A 7 16.82 -6.17 41.47
N PHE A 8 16.51 -6.40 42.75
CA PHE A 8 15.38 -5.77 43.43
C PHE A 8 15.53 -4.25 43.53
N ALA A 9 16.73 -3.73 43.82
CA ALA A 9 16.98 -2.28 43.84
C ALA A 9 16.81 -1.62 42.46
N VAL A 10 17.15 -2.33 41.38
CA VAL A 10 16.91 -1.87 40.00
C VAL A 10 15.42 -1.95 39.64
N LEU A 11 14.71 -3.02 39.99
CA LEU A 11 13.26 -3.15 39.77
C LEU A 11 12.47 -2.08 40.56
N ALA A 12 12.81 -1.87 41.83
CA ALA A 12 12.21 -0.84 42.67
C ALA A 12 12.44 0.57 42.12
N ASN A 13 13.65 0.88 41.61
CA ASN A 13 13.91 2.15 40.92
C ASN A 13 13.10 2.30 39.62
N ILE A 14 12.96 1.24 38.82
CA ILE A 14 12.19 1.27 37.57
C ILE A 14 10.70 1.49 37.84
N MET A 15 10.13 0.79 38.83
CA MET A 15 8.73 0.99 39.24
C MET A 15 8.52 2.36 39.89
N GLY A 16 9.43 2.77 40.79
CA GLY A 16 9.37 4.05 41.50
C GLY A 16 9.43 5.27 40.56
N HIS A 17 10.44 5.36 39.69
CA HIS A 17 10.50 6.43 38.68
C HIS A 17 9.39 6.31 37.64
N GLY A 18 8.94 5.10 37.28
CA GLY A 18 7.80 4.89 36.38
C GLY A 18 6.49 5.46 36.92
N LEU A 19 6.23 5.34 38.23
CA LEU A 19 5.08 5.98 38.88
C LEU A 19 5.30 7.48 39.15
N MET A 20 6.50 7.92 39.54
CA MET A 20 6.78 9.34 39.77
C MET A 20 6.65 10.16 38.47
N LEU A 21 7.21 9.71 37.35
CA LEU A 21 7.06 10.40 36.07
C LEU A 21 5.59 10.43 35.59
N ARG A 22 4.80 9.39 35.90
CA ARG A 22 3.34 9.42 35.68
C ARG A 22 2.61 10.42 36.57
N LYS A 23 3.13 10.80 37.74
CA LYS A 23 2.57 11.87 38.58
C LYS A 23 3.03 13.26 38.14
N GLU A 24 4.32 13.48 37.91
CA GLU A 24 4.86 14.79 37.50
C GLU A 24 4.28 15.27 36.16
N LEU A 25 4.02 14.37 35.20
CA LEU A 25 3.34 14.71 33.94
C LEU A 25 1.83 14.97 34.08
N PHE A 26 1.20 14.61 35.21
CA PHE A 26 -0.24 14.85 35.45
C PHE A 26 -0.52 16.00 36.43
N ILE A 27 0.41 16.32 37.34
CA ILE A 27 0.22 17.39 38.35
C ILE A 27 0.18 18.79 37.71
N ASN A 28 0.87 19.00 36.59
CA ASN A 28 0.82 20.26 35.82
C ASN A 28 -0.51 20.53 35.07
N LEU A 29 -1.60 19.83 35.40
CA LEU A 29 -2.93 20.04 34.85
C LEU A 29 -4.03 20.35 35.88
N TYR A 30 -3.74 20.36 37.19
CA TYR A 30 -4.72 20.70 38.23
C TYR A 30 -4.16 21.53 39.39
N GLY A 31 -4.56 22.81 39.43
CA GLY A 31 -4.84 23.57 40.65
C GLY A 31 -3.70 23.83 41.64
N SER A 32 -3.09 25.03 41.57
CA SER A 32 -2.58 25.69 42.77
C SER A 32 -3.72 26.45 43.46
N MET A 33 -3.88 26.27 44.78
CA MET A 33 -4.90 26.96 45.58
C MET A 33 -4.25 27.58 46.82
N GLY A 34 -4.61 28.84 47.11
CA GLY A 34 -4.03 29.64 48.20
C GLY A 34 -2.90 30.57 47.71
N THR A 35 -2.77 31.80 48.20
CA THR A 35 -3.61 32.59 49.15
C THR A 35 -3.67 34.05 48.71
N GLY A 36 -4.69 34.79 49.14
CA GLY A 36 -5.08 36.08 48.54
C GLY A 36 -4.21 37.30 48.85
N GLY A 37 -4.44 38.35 48.06
CA GLY A 37 -3.91 39.72 48.20
C GLY A 37 -4.48 40.62 47.10
N HIS A 38 -4.81 41.87 47.41
CA HIS A 38 -5.24 42.88 46.44
C HIS A 38 -4.04 43.25 45.52
N ASP A 39 -4.20 43.58 44.23
CA ASP A 39 -4.91 44.78 43.78
C ASP A 39 -5.43 44.72 42.32
N GLY A 40 -6.23 45.72 41.91
CA GLY A 40 -6.96 45.70 40.64
C GLY A 40 -6.36 46.54 39.49
N SER A 41 -6.31 45.98 38.28
CA SER A 41 -6.31 46.77 37.03
C SER A 41 -6.93 45.97 35.87
N VAL A 42 -7.61 46.67 34.94
CA VAL A 42 -8.42 46.05 33.88
C VAL A 42 -7.64 45.96 32.57
N CYS A 43 -7.61 44.77 31.95
CA CYS A 43 -7.25 44.63 30.55
C CYS A 43 -8.15 43.61 29.83
N LYS A 44 -8.37 43.85 28.53
CA LYS A 44 -9.51 43.31 27.76
C LYS A 44 -9.39 41.81 27.48
N GLN A 45 -10.50 41.09 27.63
CA GLN A 45 -10.62 39.69 27.22
C GLN A 45 -10.74 39.58 25.70
N HIS A 46 -9.99 38.63 25.10
CA HIS A 46 -10.40 37.98 23.85
C HIS A 46 -11.02 36.63 24.20
N PRO A 47 -12.16 36.24 23.60
CA PRO A 47 -12.82 34.98 23.94
C PRO A 47 -12.06 33.76 23.38
N CYS A 48 -11.69 32.83 24.25
CA CYS A 48 -11.17 31.52 23.84
C CYS A 48 -12.31 30.66 23.28
N VAL A 49 -12.28 30.37 21.98
CA VAL A 49 -13.24 29.44 21.35
C VAL A 49 -12.93 28.02 21.83
N GLY A 50 -13.96 27.31 22.30
CA GLY A 50 -13.81 26.00 22.93
C GLY A 50 -13.29 24.90 22.00
N LEU A 51 -12.48 24.00 22.55
CA LEU A 51 -11.99 22.79 21.87
C LEU A 51 -13.12 21.77 21.66
N THR A 52 -13.90 21.95 20.59
CA THR A 52 -14.84 20.92 20.13
C THR A 52 -14.08 19.67 19.68
N GLN A 53 -14.54 18.49 20.12
CA GLN A 53 -13.96 17.21 19.70
C GLN A 53 -14.20 17.00 18.20
N ARG A 54 -13.20 17.31 17.37
CA ARG A 54 -13.20 16.91 15.95
C ARG A 54 -13.19 15.38 15.85
N ARG A 55 -14.37 14.78 15.66
CA ARG A 55 -14.53 13.36 15.29
C ARG A 55 -13.67 13.10 14.06
N GLY A 56 -12.61 12.31 14.21
CA GLY A 56 -11.67 12.01 13.12
C GLY A 56 -12.35 11.22 12.01
N GLN A 57 -12.64 11.88 10.88
CA GLN A 57 -13.19 11.25 9.68
C GLN A 57 -12.28 10.10 9.20
N ARG A 58 -12.89 9.04 8.67
CA ARG A 58 -12.16 7.86 8.21
C ARG A 58 -11.79 8.00 6.74
N LEU A 59 -10.49 8.10 6.48
CA LEU A 59 -9.93 7.92 5.15
C LEU A 59 -9.69 6.42 4.93
N TYR A 60 -10.35 5.84 3.92
CA TYR A 60 -10.13 4.45 3.50
C TYR A 60 -8.85 4.33 2.65
N GLY A 61 -8.33 3.11 2.51
CA GLY A 61 -7.16 2.80 1.66
C GLY A 61 -5.79 3.29 2.17
N ILE A 62 -5.71 4.34 2.99
CA ILE A 62 -4.44 4.91 3.46
C ILE A 62 -3.67 3.93 4.36
N PRO A 63 -2.40 3.60 4.07
CA PRO A 63 -1.56 2.80 4.96
C PRO A 63 -1.44 3.40 6.37
N ARG A 64 -1.66 2.59 7.42
CA ARG A 64 -1.66 3.03 8.82
C ARG A 64 -0.38 3.81 9.20
N MET A 65 0.78 3.36 8.73
CA MET A 65 2.09 4.02 8.95
C MET A 65 2.13 5.42 8.34
N TYR A 66 1.59 5.61 7.14
CA TYR A 66 1.50 6.92 6.50
C TYR A 66 0.61 7.87 7.32
N LYS A 67 -0.57 7.41 7.75
CA LYS A 67 -1.49 8.20 8.59
C LYS A 67 -0.88 8.60 9.93
N TRP A 68 -0.16 7.70 10.59
CA TRP A 68 0.56 8.02 11.83
C TRP A 68 1.69 9.03 11.59
N LEU A 69 2.59 8.78 10.62
CA LEU A 69 3.69 9.69 10.27
C LEU A 69 3.21 11.11 9.94
N THR A 70 2.16 11.23 9.13
CA THR A 70 1.59 12.52 8.70
C THR A 70 0.77 13.25 9.75
N SER A 71 0.41 12.58 10.85
CA SER A 71 -0.19 13.18 12.04
C SER A 71 0.87 13.59 13.07
N TYR A 72 1.92 12.79 13.24
CA TYR A 72 2.97 12.99 14.24
C TYR A 72 4.05 14.00 13.77
N TYR A 73 4.35 14.00 12.47
CA TYR A 73 5.27 14.95 11.83
C TYR A 73 4.55 15.69 10.68
N PRO A 74 3.58 16.59 10.96
CA PRO A 74 2.73 17.17 9.91
C PRO A 74 3.49 17.94 8.82
N THR A 75 4.65 18.51 9.14
CA THR A 75 5.50 19.29 8.22
C THR A 75 6.18 18.49 7.10
N VAL A 76 6.04 17.16 7.08
CA VAL A 76 6.60 16.28 6.03
C VAL A 76 5.72 16.22 4.78
N ARG A 77 4.46 16.67 4.87
CA ARG A 77 3.58 16.81 3.69
C ARG A 77 3.77 18.18 3.06
N GLU A 78 3.80 18.19 1.73
CA GLU A 78 3.91 19.36 0.88
C GLU A 78 3.09 19.16 -0.40
N GLU A 79 2.80 20.27 -1.09
CA GLU A 79 2.25 20.23 -2.45
C GLU A 79 3.40 20.15 -3.47
N LEU A 80 3.14 19.51 -4.62
CA LEU A 80 4.15 19.35 -5.68
C LEU A 80 4.59 20.70 -6.27
N ILE A 81 3.64 21.63 -6.38
CA ILE A 81 3.84 23.00 -6.81
C ILE A 81 3.36 23.88 -5.67
N THR A 82 4.27 24.66 -5.09
CA THR A 82 3.92 25.71 -4.13
C THR A 82 4.04 27.06 -4.81
N GLU A 83 3.45 28.11 -4.21
CA GLU A 83 3.44 29.50 -4.68
C GLU A 83 4.79 30.07 -5.16
N LYS A 84 5.92 29.45 -4.75
CA LYS A 84 7.27 29.99 -4.96
C LYS A 84 8.21 29.15 -5.84
N LYS A 85 7.76 28.00 -6.40
CA LYS A 85 8.36 27.17 -7.50
C LYS A 85 8.10 25.67 -7.28
N GLN A 86 7.94 24.91 -8.37
CA GLN A 86 7.91 23.44 -8.38
C GLN A 86 9.24 22.83 -7.88
N LYS A 87 9.21 21.82 -7.00
CA LYS A 87 10.44 21.11 -6.59
C LYS A 87 11.15 20.50 -7.81
N GLU A 88 12.44 20.78 -7.95
CA GLU A 88 13.24 20.25 -9.06
C GLU A 88 13.56 18.77 -8.86
N VAL A 89 13.53 17.98 -9.94
CA VAL A 89 13.85 16.55 -9.92
C VAL A 89 14.95 16.25 -10.92
N ASP A 90 16.06 15.69 -10.44
CA ASP A 90 17.13 15.18 -11.30
C ASP A 90 16.80 13.77 -11.79
N ILE A 91 16.36 12.90 -10.86
CA ILE A 91 16.05 11.49 -11.13
C ILE A 91 14.67 11.15 -10.58
N PHE A 92 13.81 10.66 -11.45
CA PHE A 92 12.45 10.22 -11.12
C PHE A 92 12.37 8.69 -11.16
N TYR A 93 11.88 8.09 -10.09
CA TYR A 93 11.66 6.66 -9.95
C TYR A 93 10.16 6.38 -9.95
N ILE A 94 9.72 5.35 -10.65
CA ILE A 94 8.31 4.97 -10.72
C ILE A 94 8.18 3.49 -10.34
N ASP A 95 7.44 3.20 -9.28
CA ASP A 95 6.80 1.90 -9.16
C ASP A 95 5.65 1.82 -10.16
N MET A 96 5.80 0.97 -11.15
CA MET A 96 4.83 0.78 -12.21
C MET A 96 3.59 0.03 -11.72
N ASN A 97 3.68 -0.74 -10.63
CA ASN A 97 2.50 -1.38 -10.06
C ASN A 97 1.50 -0.31 -9.58
N GLY A 98 1.94 0.70 -8.84
CA GLY A 98 1.12 1.86 -8.46
C GLY A 98 0.41 2.52 -9.66
N VAL A 99 1.10 2.69 -10.79
CA VAL A 99 0.50 3.22 -12.04
C VAL A 99 -0.56 2.27 -12.60
N ILE A 100 -0.28 0.97 -12.70
CA ILE A 100 -1.23 -0.02 -13.24
C ILE A 100 -2.47 -0.11 -12.34
N HIS A 101 -2.30 -0.08 -11.01
CA HIS A 101 -3.39 -0.02 -10.05
C HIS A 101 -4.22 1.27 -10.22
N HIS A 102 -3.59 2.43 -10.37
CA HIS A 102 -4.28 3.72 -10.62
C HIS A 102 -5.16 3.67 -11.87
N CYS A 103 -4.61 3.31 -13.02
CA CYS A 103 -5.37 3.30 -14.28
C CYS A 103 -6.51 2.26 -14.26
N THR A 104 -6.33 1.13 -13.57
CA THR A 104 -7.34 0.06 -13.51
C THR A 104 -8.40 0.30 -12.44
N HIS A 105 -8.07 0.27 -11.14
CA HIS A 105 -9.07 0.11 -10.06
C HIS A 105 -8.78 0.84 -8.74
N ALA A 106 -7.71 1.64 -8.62
CA ALA A 106 -7.55 2.48 -7.43
C ALA A 106 -8.58 3.61 -7.44
N ASN A 107 -9.22 3.87 -6.29
CA ASN A 107 -10.20 4.94 -6.10
C ASN A 107 -11.40 4.89 -7.08
N LYS A 108 -11.81 3.68 -7.50
CA LYS A 108 -13.06 3.42 -8.22
C LYS A 108 -13.88 2.40 -7.45
N ASP A 109 -15.17 2.62 -7.32
CA ASP A 109 -16.09 1.70 -6.64
C ASP A 109 -16.42 0.48 -7.51
N GLU A 110 -16.38 0.64 -8.84
CA GLU A 110 -16.53 -0.42 -9.83
C GLU A 110 -15.21 -0.75 -10.55
N LEU A 111 -15.03 -2.02 -10.91
CA LEU A 111 -13.93 -2.47 -11.75
C LEU A 111 -14.23 -2.16 -13.23
N PRO A 112 -13.27 -1.65 -14.01
CA PRO A 112 -13.51 -1.31 -15.41
C PRO A 112 -13.78 -2.54 -16.26
N LEU A 113 -14.46 -2.33 -17.39
CA LEU A 113 -14.53 -3.34 -18.45
C LEU A 113 -13.13 -3.59 -19.04
N TYR A 114 -12.87 -4.84 -19.43
CA TYR A 114 -11.60 -5.27 -20.02
C TYR A 114 -11.58 -4.93 -21.51
N ASP A 115 -11.21 -3.70 -21.84
CA ASP A 115 -10.56 -3.41 -23.13
C ASP A 115 -9.04 -3.30 -22.89
N GLU A 116 -8.29 -4.26 -23.44
CA GLU A 116 -6.83 -4.31 -23.29
C GLU A 116 -6.11 -3.16 -24.01
N HIS A 117 -6.65 -2.70 -25.14
CA HIS A 117 -6.08 -1.61 -25.91
C HIS A 117 -6.32 -0.28 -25.21
N GLU A 118 -7.53 -0.03 -24.70
CA GLU A 118 -7.84 1.15 -23.89
C GLU A 118 -7.01 1.17 -22.59
N LEU A 119 -6.97 0.06 -21.85
CA LEU A 119 -6.17 -0.05 -20.62
C LEU A 119 -4.68 0.23 -20.87
N PHE A 120 -4.08 -0.32 -21.93
CA PHE A 120 -2.69 -0.02 -22.27
C PHE A 120 -2.51 1.43 -22.75
N SER A 121 -3.46 1.99 -23.50
CA SER A 121 -3.44 3.41 -23.88
C SER A 121 -3.44 4.30 -22.64
N ASN A 122 -4.35 4.07 -21.70
CA ASN A 122 -4.52 4.83 -20.47
C ASN A 122 -3.28 4.72 -19.56
N ILE A 123 -2.67 3.52 -19.45
CA ILE A 123 -1.42 3.32 -18.70
C ILE A 123 -0.25 4.09 -19.32
N LEU A 124 -0.08 4.06 -20.66
CA LEU A 124 0.98 4.79 -21.35
C LEU A 124 0.74 6.31 -21.32
N GLN A 125 -0.52 6.74 -21.41
CA GLN A 125 -0.93 8.14 -21.33
C GLN A 125 -0.66 8.71 -19.93
N TYR A 126 -1.10 8.03 -18.87
CA TYR A 126 -0.87 8.48 -17.50
C TYR A 126 0.64 8.52 -17.16
N LEU A 127 1.40 7.50 -17.57
CA LEU A 127 2.87 7.47 -17.41
C LEU A 127 3.56 8.65 -18.13
N LYS A 128 3.11 8.99 -19.35
CA LYS A 128 3.55 10.18 -20.08
C LYS A 128 3.21 11.47 -19.33
N ASN A 129 1.96 11.59 -18.87
CA ASN A 129 1.49 12.78 -18.17
C ASN A 129 2.29 12.98 -16.86
N LEU A 130 2.66 11.91 -16.13
CA LEU A 130 3.59 11.99 -14.99
C LEU A 130 4.97 12.55 -15.36
N PHE A 131 5.51 12.21 -16.54
CA PHE A 131 6.79 12.80 -16.99
C PHE A 131 6.67 14.31 -17.25
N PHE A 132 5.57 14.75 -17.86
CA PHE A 132 5.31 16.18 -18.11
C PHE A 132 4.94 16.96 -16.84
N LEU A 133 4.35 16.30 -15.85
CA LEU A 133 4.12 16.84 -14.52
C LEU A 133 5.45 17.06 -13.79
N ILE A 134 6.30 16.03 -13.70
CA ILE A 134 7.52 16.02 -12.86
C ILE A 134 8.76 16.65 -13.53
N LYS A 135 8.85 16.63 -14.86
CA LYS A 135 9.92 17.27 -15.66
C LYS A 135 11.36 16.87 -15.21
N PRO A 136 11.68 15.57 -15.12
CA PRO A 136 12.96 15.11 -14.61
C PRO A 136 14.13 15.55 -15.51
N LYS A 137 15.23 16.01 -14.90
CA LYS A 137 16.35 16.64 -15.61
C LYS A 137 17.38 15.67 -16.21
N ARG A 138 17.49 14.43 -15.72
CA ARG A 138 18.57 13.49 -16.09
C ARG A 138 18.08 12.10 -16.47
N LEU A 139 17.28 11.48 -15.61
CA LEU A 139 16.94 10.05 -15.71
C LEU A 139 15.53 9.77 -15.17
N VAL A 140 14.82 8.86 -15.85
CA VAL A 140 13.68 8.14 -15.30
C VAL A 140 14.05 6.66 -15.12
N TYR A 141 13.77 6.08 -13.95
CA TYR A 141 13.88 4.64 -13.71
C TYR A 141 12.50 4.06 -13.39
N ILE A 142 12.11 2.98 -14.06
CA ILE A 142 10.77 2.40 -13.97
C ILE A 142 10.90 0.92 -13.56
N GLY A 143 10.47 0.61 -12.34
CA GLY A 143 10.42 -0.75 -11.82
C GLY A 143 9.01 -1.32 -11.93
N VAL A 144 8.87 -2.48 -12.55
CA VAL A 144 7.62 -3.28 -12.52
C VAL A 144 7.85 -4.48 -11.59
N ASP A 145 6.85 -4.98 -10.86
CA ASP A 145 7.04 -6.22 -10.09
C ASP A 145 7.41 -7.41 -10.98
N GLY A 146 8.53 -8.05 -10.67
CA GLY A 146 8.88 -9.38 -11.16
C GLY A 146 8.58 -10.47 -10.14
N VAL A 147 9.31 -11.59 -10.23
CA VAL A 147 9.28 -12.64 -9.20
C VAL A 147 9.84 -12.07 -7.89
N SER A 148 9.10 -12.19 -6.79
CA SER A 148 9.49 -11.70 -5.45
C SER A 148 10.00 -12.85 -4.55
N PRO A 149 10.64 -12.56 -3.40
CA PRO A 149 11.08 -13.60 -2.47
C PRO A 149 9.90 -14.34 -1.83
N LYS A 150 10.10 -15.59 -1.40
CA LYS A 150 9.02 -16.43 -0.85
C LYS A 150 8.23 -15.77 0.29
N ALA A 151 8.91 -15.02 1.17
CA ALA A 151 8.26 -14.21 2.19
C ALA A 151 7.18 -13.25 1.62
N LYS A 152 7.48 -12.49 0.56
CA LYS A 152 6.49 -11.63 -0.12
C LYS A 152 5.45 -12.43 -0.89
N MET A 153 5.83 -13.57 -1.50
CA MET A 153 4.87 -14.45 -2.19
C MET A 153 3.71 -14.87 -1.26
N ASN A 154 4.00 -15.17 0.01
CA ASN A 154 2.96 -15.52 0.99
C ASN A 154 1.98 -14.35 1.28
N GLN A 155 2.46 -13.10 1.37
CA GLN A 155 1.61 -11.91 1.48
C GLN A 155 0.82 -11.66 0.19
N GLN A 156 1.46 -11.78 -0.97
CA GLN A 156 0.84 -11.60 -2.29
C GLN A 156 -0.29 -12.63 -2.50
N ARG A 157 -0.10 -13.86 -2.01
CA ARG A 157 -1.11 -14.92 -1.96
C ARG A 157 -2.25 -14.59 -1.01
N LYS A 158 -1.95 -14.21 0.25
CA LYS A 158 -2.97 -13.80 1.23
C LYS A 158 -3.89 -12.70 0.66
N ARG A 159 -3.32 -11.67 0.02
CA ARG A 159 -4.08 -10.58 -0.63
C ARG A 159 -5.00 -11.08 -1.74
N ARG A 160 -4.52 -11.96 -2.63
CA ARG A 160 -5.28 -12.51 -3.77
C ARG A 160 -6.40 -13.46 -3.37
N PHE A 161 -6.27 -14.15 -2.23
CA PHE A 161 -7.36 -14.92 -1.64
C PHE A 161 -8.35 -14.01 -0.88
N LEU A 162 -7.88 -12.99 -0.16
CA LEU A 162 -8.76 -12.02 0.51
C LEU A 162 -9.68 -11.26 -0.46
N SER A 163 -9.23 -10.95 -1.67
CA SER A 163 -10.09 -10.31 -2.68
C SER A 163 -11.25 -11.19 -3.14
N LEU A 164 -11.14 -12.53 -3.08
CA LEU A 164 -12.28 -13.42 -3.39
C LEU A 164 -13.45 -13.29 -2.42
N PHE A 165 -13.18 -12.88 -1.17
CA PHE A 165 -14.22 -12.63 -0.15
C PHE A 165 -14.74 -11.18 -0.17
N LYS A 166 -14.22 -10.33 -1.06
CA LYS A 166 -14.72 -8.96 -1.30
C LYS A 166 -15.65 -8.86 -2.51
N VAL A 167 -15.53 -9.79 -3.45
CA VAL A 167 -16.47 -9.90 -4.57
C VAL A 167 -17.73 -10.58 -4.03
N ASN A 168 -18.76 -9.79 -3.73
CA ASN A 168 -20.12 -10.30 -3.61
C ASN A 168 -20.52 -10.97 -4.94
N ASP A 169 -21.35 -12.01 -4.92
CA ASP A 169 -21.83 -12.70 -6.13
C ASP A 169 -22.89 -11.88 -6.92
N THR A 170 -22.66 -10.57 -7.08
CA THR A 170 -23.41 -9.67 -7.96
C THR A 170 -23.05 -9.95 -9.42
N SER A 171 -23.76 -10.94 -9.98
CA SER A 171 -24.04 -11.19 -11.41
C SER A 171 -22.87 -11.21 -12.41
N ASN A 172 -22.78 -12.33 -13.16
CA ASN A 172 -21.92 -12.44 -14.35
C ASN A 172 -22.25 -11.38 -15.41
N THR A 173 -21.50 -10.29 -15.47
CA THR A 173 -21.33 -9.47 -16.68
C THR A 173 -19.97 -9.79 -17.30
N GLY A 174 -19.99 -10.44 -18.47
CA GLY A 174 -18.86 -11.18 -19.02
C GLY A 174 -17.72 -10.35 -19.64
N ASN A 175 -17.26 -9.25 -19.01
CA ASN A 175 -16.01 -8.58 -19.41
C ASN A 175 -15.32 -7.76 -18.31
N VAL A 176 -15.51 -8.02 -17.01
CA VAL A 176 -14.88 -7.20 -15.94
C VAL A 176 -13.36 -7.45 -15.82
N PHE A 177 -12.56 -6.39 -15.63
CA PHE A 177 -11.11 -6.47 -15.42
C PHE A 177 -10.76 -7.25 -14.14
N ASN A 178 -9.95 -8.30 -14.26
CA ASN A 178 -9.47 -9.11 -13.13
C ASN A 178 -8.12 -8.58 -12.59
N PRO A 179 -8.06 -8.01 -11.37
CA PRO A 179 -6.82 -7.46 -10.80
C PRO A 179 -5.69 -8.47 -10.61
N ASN A 180 -6.00 -9.76 -10.47
CA ASN A 180 -4.99 -10.80 -10.29
C ASN A 180 -4.16 -11.04 -11.57
N CYS A 181 -4.58 -10.47 -12.71
CA CYS A 181 -3.74 -10.39 -13.92
C CYS A 181 -2.48 -9.52 -13.74
N ILE A 182 -2.46 -8.62 -12.75
CA ILE A 182 -1.29 -7.82 -12.33
C ILE A 182 -0.36 -8.70 -11.47
N THR A 183 0.25 -9.68 -12.13
CA THR A 183 1.22 -10.63 -11.54
C THR A 183 2.24 -11.00 -12.60
N THR A 184 3.54 -11.13 -12.26
CA THR A 184 4.55 -11.62 -13.22
C THR A 184 4.15 -12.97 -13.83
N GLY A 185 4.57 -13.23 -15.06
CA GLY A 185 4.24 -14.45 -15.80
C GLY A 185 2.82 -14.50 -16.39
N THR A 186 1.93 -13.53 -16.14
CA THR A 186 0.62 -13.45 -16.84
C THR A 186 0.77 -12.99 -18.29
N ASP A 187 -0.31 -13.14 -19.08
CA ASP A 187 -0.32 -12.62 -20.46
C ASP A 187 -0.32 -11.09 -20.50
N PHE A 188 -1.07 -10.48 -19.58
CA PHE A 188 -1.19 -9.03 -19.40
C PHE A 188 0.15 -8.36 -19.08
N MET A 189 0.87 -8.84 -18.06
CA MET A 189 2.17 -8.25 -17.68
C MET A 189 3.25 -8.44 -18.75
N TYR A 190 3.23 -9.56 -19.48
CA TYR A 190 4.10 -9.79 -20.63
C TYR A 190 3.81 -8.80 -21.77
N LYS A 191 2.53 -8.55 -22.09
CA LYS A 191 2.14 -7.53 -23.07
C LYS A 191 2.52 -6.12 -22.60
N ILE A 192 2.36 -5.78 -21.31
CA ILE A 192 2.83 -4.51 -20.74
C ILE A 192 4.34 -4.33 -20.94
N ASN A 193 5.16 -5.34 -20.63
CA ASN A 193 6.60 -5.28 -20.88
C ASN A 193 6.93 -5.03 -22.35
N LEU A 194 6.22 -5.68 -23.29
CA LEU A 194 6.42 -5.47 -24.73
C LEU A 194 5.98 -4.07 -25.18
N SER A 195 4.82 -3.61 -24.74
CA SER A 195 4.26 -2.29 -25.06
C SER A 195 5.17 -1.17 -24.57
N LEU A 196 5.60 -1.22 -23.30
CA LEU A 196 6.55 -0.25 -22.73
C LEU A 196 7.89 -0.27 -23.47
N ASN A 197 8.50 -1.45 -23.69
CA ASN A 197 9.75 -1.56 -24.45
C ASN A 197 9.64 -1.05 -25.90
N LYS A 198 8.49 -1.20 -26.56
CA LYS A 198 8.23 -0.65 -27.90
C LYS A 198 8.03 0.86 -27.84
N TRP A 199 7.32 1.34 -26.81
CA TRP A 199 7.01 2.76 -26.62
C TRP A 199 8.25 3.60 -26.35
N PHE A 200 9.12 3.21 -25.41
CA PHE A 200 10.38 3.94 -25.13
C PHE A 200 11.28 4.03 -26.37
N LYS A 201 11.42 2.95 -27.15
CA LYS A 201 12.16 2.98 -28.44
C LYS A 201 11.61 4.02 -29.42
N ILE A 202 10.29 4.22 -29.43
CA ILE A 202 9.65 5.25 -30.28
C ILE A 202 9.92 6.65 -29.71
N LEU A 203 9.73 6.86 -28.41
CA LEU A 203 9.95 8.14 -27.73
C LEU A 203 11.39 8.66 -27.92
N VAL A 204 12.39 7.79 -27.76
CA VAL A 204 13.81 8.09 -27.98
C VAL A 204 14.09 8.40 -29.45
N LYS A 205 13.62 7.54 -30.37
CA LYS A 205 13.76 7.79 -31.83
C LYS A 205 13.09 9.08 -32.29
N LYS A 206 12.09 9.57 -31.55
CA LYS A 206 11.37 10.83 -31.80
C LYS A 206 11.90 12.03 -30.99
N ARG A 207 12.88 11.83 -30.10
CA ARG A 207 13.44 12.84 -29.18
C ARG A 207 12.33 13.60 -28.42
N VAL A 208 11.37 12.86 -27.87
CA VAL A 208 10.25 13.43 -27.11
C VAL A 208 10.74 14.00 -25.79
N PHE A 209 11.64 13.27 -25.11
CA PHE A 209 12.17 13.64 -23.79
C PHE A 209 13.67 13.96 -23.83
N PRO A 210 14.17 14.84 -22.93
CA PRO A 210 15.58 15.20 -22.82
C PRO A 210 16.38 14.34 -21.83
N PHE A 211 15.74 13.33 -21.22
CA PHE A 211 16.29 12.47 -20.18
C PHE A 211 16.42 11.02 -20.64
N ASP A 212 17.36 10.28 -20.06
CA ASP A 212 17.48 8.84 -20.21
C ASP A 212 16.28 8.11 -19.56
N VAL A 213 15.94 6.92 -20.07
CA VAL A 213 15.00 6.01 -19.40
C VAL A 213 15.65 4.66 -19.13
N ILE A 214 15.51 4.14 -17.91
CA ILE A 214 15.85 2.75 -17.56
C ILE A 214 14.55 2.01 -17.19
N PHE A 215 14.25 0.94 -17.92
CA PHE A 215 13.08 0.10 -17.72
C PHE A 215 13.47 -1.28 -17.17
N SER A 216 12.90 -1.64 -16.02
CA SER A 216 13.13 -2.90 -15.30
C SER A 216 11.81 -3.69 -15.19
N GLY A 217 11.45 -4.32 -16.32
CA GLY A 217 10.17 -5.01 -16.54
C GLY A 217 9.88 -6.18 -15.59
N SER A 218 8.67 -6.73 -15.67
CA SER A 218 8.20 -7.85 -14.83
C SER A 218 8.91 -9.19 -15.11
N ASP A 219 9.74 -9.22 -16.16
CA ASP A 219 10.67 -10.28 -16.54
C ASP A 219 12.02 -10.20 -15.78
N VAL A 220 12.37 -9.03 -15.23
CA VAL A 220 13.48 -8.87 -14.29
C VAL A 220 13.00 -9.25 -12.88
N PRO A 221 13.66 -10.16 -12.14
CA PRO A 221 13.24 -10.51 -10.78
C PRO A 221 13.38 -9.35 -9.77
N GLY A 222 12.55 -9.38 -8.73
CA GLY A 222 12.46 -8.38 -7.66
C GLY A 222 11.22 -7.49 -7.73
N GLU A 223 10.81 -6.98 -6.57
CA GLU A 223 9.71 -6.01 -6.41
C GLU A 223 10.12 -4.62 -6.94
N GLY A 224 9.17 -3.83 -7.43
CA GLY A 224 9.41 -2.51 -8.04
C GLY A 224 10.20 -1.56 -7.13
N GLU A 225 9.78 -1.43 -5.88
CA GLU A 225 10.46 -0.63 -4.85
C GLU A 225 11.88 -1.14 -4.51
N HIS A 226 12.08 -2.45 -4.40
CA HIS A 226 13.40 -3.03 -4.11
C HIS A 226 14.35 -3.01 -5.32
N LYS A 227 13.82 -2.99 -6.56
CA LYS A 227 14.55 -2.68 -7.80
C LYS A 227 15.04 -1.23 -7.81
N ILE A 228 14.14 -0.27 -7.54
CA ILE A 228 14.47 1.15 -7.38
C ILE A 228 15.58 1.34 -6.33
N LEU A 229 15.44 0.74 -5.14
CA LEU A 229 16.46 0.85 -4.10
C LEU A 229 17.78 0.15 -4.44
N LYS A 230 17.76 -0.98 -5.17
CA LYS A 230 18.97 -1.61 -5.70
C LYS A 230 19.70 -0.64 -6.63
N PHE A 231 18.99 -0.02 -7.58
CA PHE A 231 19.57 0.98 -8.47
C PHE A 231 20.15 2.18 -7.71
N ILE A 232 19.42 2.75 -6.75
CA ILE A 232 19.91 3.83 -5.89
C ILE A 232 21.22 3.44 -5.18
N ARG A 233 21.26 2.27 -4.51
CA ARG A 233 22.45 1.79 -3.79
C ARG A 233 23.63 1.57 -4.73
N GLU A 234 23.42 0.96 -5.90
CA GLU A 234 24.50 0.70 -6.85
C GLU A 234 25.10 1.99 -7.40
N ASN A 235 24.29 3.00 -7.74
CA ASN A 235 24.81 4.28 -8.23
C ASN A 235 25.48 5.09 -7.11
N CYS A 236 24.91 5.14 -5.91
CA CYS A 236 25.55 5.73 -4.71
C CYS A 236 26.91 5.12 -4.33
N ASN A 237 27.22 3.91 -4.81
CA ASN A 237 28.50 3.22 -4.61
C ASN A 237 29.46 3.41 -5.81
N ARG A 238 28.95 3.73 -7.00
CA ARG A 238 29.75 4.03 -8.20
C ARG A 238 30.15 5.50 -8.28
N ASP A 239 29.25 6.40 -7.85
CA ASP A 239 29.43 7.85 -7.87
C ASP A 239 28.93 8.46 -6.55
N GLY A 240 29.79 9.25 -5.91
CA GLY A 240 29.45 9.99 -4.69
C GLY A 240 28.56 11.21 -4.95
N ALA A 241 28.63 11.81 -6.15
CA ALA A 241 27.81 12.95 -6.53
C ALA A 241 26.33 12.56 -6.72
N PHE A 242 26.05 11.30 -7.06
CA PHE A 242 24.68 10.76 -7.14
C PHE A 242 23.83 11.06 -5.88
N LYS A 243 24.45 11.13 -4.70
CA LYS A 243 23.75 11.46 -3.43
C LYS A 243 23.27 12.90 -3.31
N GLN A 244 23.76 13.79 -4.18
CA GLN A 244 23.45 15.23 -4.20
C GLN A 244 22.29 15.57 -5.15
N TYR A 245 21.90 14.64 -6.03
CA TYR A 245 20.77 14.81 -6.94
C TYR A 245 19.43 14.87 -6.18
N ASN A 246 18.44 15.51 -6.80
CA ASN A 246 17.08 15.54 -6.30
C ASN A 246 16.31 14.31 -6.78
N HIS A 247 15.92 13.45 -5.84
CA HIS A 247 15.26 12.18 -6.11
C HIS A 247 13.77 12.24 -5.79
N CYS A 248 12.93 11.87 -6.75
CA CYS A 248 11.49 11.72 -6.55
C CYS A 248 11.09 10.26 -6.81
N ILE A 249 10.34 9.61 -5.92
CA ILE A 249 9.73 8.30 -6.17
C ILE A 249 8.21 8.47 -6.28
N TYR A 250 7.59 8.01 -7.35
CA TYR A 250 6.13 7.82 -7.39
C TYR A 250 5.76 6.43 -6.87
N GLY A 251 4.87 6.38 -5.87
CA GLY A 251 4.33 5.13 -5.34
C GLY A 251 3.52 5.28 -4.05
N LEU A 252 2.47 4.45 -3.90
CA LEU A 252 1.49 4.54 -2.81
C LEU A 252 1.78 3.64 -1.61
N ASP A 253 2.73 2.71 -1.69
CA ASP A 253 3.07 1.85 -0.56
C ASP A 253 3.76 2.64 0.58
N ALA A 254 3.74 2.06 1.79
CA ALA A 254 4.34 2.66 2.98
C ALA A 254 5.79 2.20 3.21
N ASP A 255 6.14 1.00 2.76
CA ASP A 255 7.50 0.46 2.89
C ASP A 255 8.50 1.33 2.11
N LEU A 256 8.11 1.89 0.96
CA LEU A 256 8.79 2.98 0.25
C LEU A 256 9.31 4.11 1.16
N ILE A 257 8.59 4.49 2.24
CA ILE A 257 9.02 5.55 3.16
C ILE A 257 10.20 5.08 4.01
N MET A 258 10.10 3.88 4.57
CA MET A 258 11.13 3.27 5.42
C MET A 258 12.37 2.89 4.60
N LEU A 259 12.16 2.34 3.40
CA LEU A 259 13.18 2.11 2.39
C LEU A 259 13.89 3.42 2.01
N SER A 260 13.14 4.50 1.72
CA SER A 260 13.72 5.81 1.38
C SER A 260 14.53 6.44 2.53
N LEU A 261 14.10 6.28 3.79
CA LEU A 261 14.85 6.72 4.97
C LEU A 261 16.26 6.08 5.00
N VAL A 262 16.32 4.75 4.79
CA VAL A 262 17.54 3.92 4.79
C VAL A 262 18.51 4.23 3.65
N THR A 263 18.09 4.91 2.58
CA THR A 263 19.01 5.33 1.49
C THR A 263 20.07 6.33 1.93
N HIS A 264 19.79 7.12 2.98
CA HIS A 264 20.59 8.28 3.42
C HIS A 264 20.92 9.31 2.31
N LEU A 265 20.12 9.38 1.23
CA LEU A 265 20.22 10.41 0.18
C LEU A 265 19.95 11.83 0.73
N ASN A 266 20.62 12.85 0.16
CA ASN A 266 20.51 14.23 0.67
C ASN A 266 19.18 14.91 0.32
N SER A 267 18.61 14.59 -0.85
CA SER A 267 17.33 15.12 -1.34
C SER A 267 16.51 13.95 -1.91
N ILE A 268 15.54 13.45 -1.15
CA ILE A 268 14.60 12.43 -1.60
C ILE A 268 13.20 12.68 -1.05
N PHE A 269 12.19 12.56 -1.92
CA PHE A 269 10.78 12.67 -1.57
C PHE A 269 9.91 11.70 -2.37
N ILE A 270 8.71 11.42 -1.88
CA ILE A 270 7.76 10.49 -2.52
C ILE A 270 6.55 11.30 -3.03
N LEU A 271 6.25 11.17 -4.32
CA LEU A 271 5.03 11.67 -4.95
C LEU A 271 3.91 10.64 -4.80
N ARG A 272 2.74 11.09 -4.39
CA ARG A 272 1.59 10.23 -4.07
C ARG A 272 0.30 10.91 -4.57
N ASP A 273 -0.65 10.12 -5.04
CA ASP A 273 -2.01 10.61 -5.26
C ASP A 273 -2.61 11.06 -3.92
N LYS A 274 -3.28 12.22 -3.88
CA LYS A 274 -4.14 12.58 -2.75
C LYS A 274 -5.37 11.67 -2.77
N PHE A 275 -5.68 11.08 -1.62
CA PHE A 275 -6.88 10.28 -1.45
C PHE A 275 -8.12 11.18 -1.55
N LYS A 276 -8.91 11.04 -2.63
CA LYS A 276 -10.17 11.77 -2.79
C LYS A 276 -11.13 11.37 -1.67
N MET A 277 -11.67 12.38 -0.97
CA MET A 277 -12.63 12.15 0.10
C MET A 277 -14.01 11.86 -0.50
N THR A 278 -14.40 10.60 -0.47
CA THR A 278 -15.80 10.17 -0.68
C THR A 278 -16.65 10.75 0.45
N ASN A 279 -17.44 11.79 0.16
CA ASN A 279 -18.23 12.55 1.16
C ASN A 279 -19.56 11.86 1.54
N ASP A 280 -19.66 10.55 1.30
CA ASP A 280 -20.87 9.74 1.44
C ASP A 280 -21.15 9.38 2.90
N SER A 281 -21.69 10.36 3.61
CA SER A 281 -22.56 10.20 4.79
C SER A 281 -23.11 11.53 5.33
N THR A 282 -22.68 12.68 4.79
CA THR A 282 -23.21 14.00 5.17
C THR A 282 -24.05 14.70 4.11
N GLY A 283 -23.84 14.44 2.80
CA GLY A 283 -24.68 15.04 1.74
C GLY A 283 -26.14 14.55 1.81
N SER A 284 -26.33 13.24 1.62
CA SER A 284 -27.65 12.59 1.68
C SER A 284 -28.38 12.74 3.02
N LEU A 285 -27.69 13.05 4.13
CA LEU A 285 -28.34 13.32 5.42
C LEU A 285 -28.87 14.75 5.52
N LEU A 286 -28.17 15.73 4.93
CA LEU A 286 -28.59 17.14 4.96
C LEU A 286 -29.71 17.41 3.94
N GLU A 287 -29.62 16.85 2.73
CA GLU A 287 -30.74 16.91 1.76
C GLU A 287 -32.02 16.20 2.25
N GLY A 288 -31.87 15.25 3.19
CA GLY A 288 -33.00 14.61 3.88
C GLY A 288 -33.60 15.46 5.00
N ILE A 289 -32.80 16.29 5.65
CA ILE A 289 -33.24 17.16 6.76
C ILE A 289 -33.85 18.46 6.22
N GLU A 290 -33.22 19.11 5.24
CA GLU A 290 -33.74 20.35 4.62
C GLU A 290 -35.08 20.13 3.86
N LYS A 291 -35.40 18.88 3.48
CA LYS A 291 -36.73 18.51 2.96
C LYS A 291 -37.76 18.15 4.04
N SER A 292 -37.37 18.07 5.31
CA SER A 292 -38.25 17.71 6.42
C SER A 292 -38.72 18.90 7.28
N GLU A 293 -38.08 20.07 7.14
CA GLU A 293 -38.45 21.30 7.88
C GLU A 293 -39.30 22.30 7.07
N VAL A 294 -39.68 21.96 5.82
CA VAL A 294 -40.54 22.81 4.97
C VAL A 294 -42.03 22.47 5.08
N ASP A 295 -42.38 21.18 5.24
CA ASP A 295 -43.77 20.69 5.23
C ASP A 295 -44.48 20.73 6.60
N LEU A 296 -44.02 21.60 7.53
CA LEU A 296 -44.58 21.75 8.87
C LEU A 296 -45.07 23.18 9.18
N ASN A 297 -45.72 23.86 8.22
CA ASN A 297 -46.37 25.14 8.51
C ASN A 297 -47.57 25.55 7.60
N VAL A 298 -48.51 24.63 7.33
CA VAL A 298 -49.93 24.99 7.11
C VAL A 298 -50.83 24.00 7.84
N LYS A 299 -51.82 24.50 8.58
CA LYS A 299 -52.96 23.74 9.12
C LYS A 299 -54.26 24.44 8.75
N GLU A 300 -55.22 23.66 8.28
CA GLU A 300 -56.69 23.75 8.45
C GLU A 300 -57.24 22.60 7.58
N GLU A 301 -57.73 21.50 8.16
CA GLU A 301 -59.14 21.23 8.50
C GLU A 301 -60.06 21.30 7.24
N VAL A 302 -60.86 20.28 6.89
CA VAL A 302 -61.88 19.59 7.71
C VAL A 302 -62.07 18.09 7.29
N HIS A 303 -62.61 17.27 8.21
CA HIS A 303 -62.97 15.84 8.09
C HIS A 303 -64.52 15.63 7.92
N PRO A 304 -65.11 14.41 7.77
CA PRO A 304 -64.56 13.05 7.53
C PRO A 304 -65.32 12.20 6.46
N GLY A 305 -64.76 11.01 6.14
CA GLY A 305 -65.53 9.74 6.09
C GLY A 305 -66.09 9.24 4.74
N GLY A 306 -66.42 7.93 4.71
CA GLY A 306 -67.13 7.26 3.60
C GLY A 306 -66.36 6.09 2.96
N GLU A 307 -66.94 4.89 2.99
CA GLU A 307 -66.37 3.64 2.46
C GLU A 307 -66.93 3.26 1.05
N GLU A 308 -66.58 2.06 0.59
CA GLU A 308 -67.24 1.23 -0.45
C GLU A 308 -66.99 1.47 -1.96
N HIS A 309 -66.17 0.55 -2.50
CA HIS A 309 -66.47 -0.40 -3.58
C HIS A 309 -67.02 0.01 -4.97
N THR A 310 -66.28 -0.49 -5.98
CA THR A 310 -66.69 -0.84 -7.36
C THR A 310 -67.09 0.32 -8.28
N GLY A 311 -66.62 0.28 -9.53
CA GLY A 311 -66.79 1.37 -10.48
C GLY A 311 -67.26 0.91 -11.85
N GLU A 312 -67.76 1.86 -12.64
CA GLU A 312 -68.00 1.72 -14.07
C GLU A 312 -67.81 3.09 -14.78
N ASN A 313 -68.12 3.19 -16.08
CA ASN A 313 -67.54 4.19 -16.98
C ASN A 313 -68.51 5.24 -17.56
N LEU A 314 -67.98 6.46 -17.82
CA LEU A 314 -68.46 7.42 -18.85
C LEU A 314 -69.88 8.03 -18.57
N PRO A 315 -70.51 8.93 -19.39
CA PRO A 315 -70.25 9.21 -20.83
C PRO A 315 -70.48 10.64 -21.42
N LYS A 316 -70.14 10.77 -22.73
CA LYS A 316 -70.56 11.80 -23.75
C LYS A 316 -69.97 13.22 -23.59
N GLY A 317 -69.65 13.96 -24.67
CA GLY A 317 -69.65 13.70 -26.13
C GLY A 317 -68.99 14.90 -26.88
N VAL A 318 -69.19 15.24 -28.16
CA VAL A 318 -70.13 14.83 -29.24
C VAL A 318 -69.55 15.20 -30.64
N LEU A 319 -69.83 14.37 -31.66
CA LEU A 319 -69.75 14.60 -33.14
C LEU A 319 -68.40 14.76 -33.89
N SER A 320 -68.45 14.28 -35.14
CA SER A 320 -67.51 14.47 -36.27
C SER A 320 -68.29 14.91 -37.51
N PRO A 321 -67.62 15.21 -38.65
CA PRO A 321 -67.92 14.40 -39.86
C PRO A 321 -66.69 14.09 -40.76
N LYS A 322 -66.94 13.33 -41.83
CA LYS A 322 -65.95 12.75 -42.78
C LYS A 322 -65.56 13.66 -43.96
N GLY A 323 -64.50 13.27 -44.66
CA GLY A 323 -64.27 13.56 -46.09
C GLY A 323 -63.43 12.46 -46.77
N GLU A 324 -63.98 11.83 -47.83
CA GLU A 324 -63.31 10.89 -48.76
C GLU A 324 -63.09 11.65 -50.11
N VAL A 325 -62.22 11.31 -51.08
CA VAL A 325 -62.29 10.20 -52.08
C VAL A 325 -61.02 10.31 -53.00
N PRO A 326 -60.49 9.22 -53.62
CA PRO A 326 -59.31 9.25 -54.53
C PRO A 326 -59.62 9.05 -56.04
N SER A 327 -58.61 9.17 -56.92
CA SER A 327 -58.62 8.72 -58.35
C SER A 327 -57.20 8.50 -58.93
N SER A 328 -57.08 8.01 -60.19
CA SER A 328 -55.88 7.37 -60.80
C SER A 328 -55.54 7.84 -62.24
N GLU A 329 -54.40 7.35 -62.80
CA GLU A 329 -54.04 7.27 -64.25
C GLU A 329 -53.73 8.60 -65.01
N GLU A 330 -52.89 8.71 -66.06
CA GLU A 330 -51.82 7.85 -66.64
C GLU A 330 -50.85 8.65 -67.58
N ALA A 331 -49.83 7.99 -68.14
CA ALA A 331 -49.08 8.29 -69.39
C ALA A 331 -47.97 9.39 -69.50
N PHE A 332 -47.07 9.19 -70.49
CA PHE A 332 -45.90 10.01 -70.88
C PHE A 332 -46.07 10.64 -72.29
N PRO A 333 -45.26 11.65 -72.67
CA PRO A 333 -44.38 11.46 -73.85
C PRO A 333 -42.96 12.12 -73.75
N MET A 334 -42.18 12.06 -74.85
CA MET A 334 -40.73 12.36 -74.92
C MET A 334 -40.40 13.50 -75.91
N GLY A 335 -39.45 14.42 -75.60
CA GLY A 335 -39.05 15.51 -76.54
C GLY A 335 -37.73 16.27 -76.24
N LYS A 336 -36.85 16.33 -77.26
CA LYS A 336 -35.51 17.00 -77.37
C LYS A 336 -35.63 18.55 -77.42
N LYS A 337 -34.61 19.45 -77.39
CA LYS A 337 -33.10 19.48 -77.29
C LYS A 337 -32.73 20.93 -76.83
N HIS A 338 -31.54 21.34 -76.33
CA HIS A 338 -30.13 21.25 -76.78
C HIS A 338 -29.20 21.37 -75.54
N ASP A 339 -28.07 20.67 -75.42
CA ASP A 339 -26.69 20.97 -75.92
C ASP A 339 -26.15 22.34 -75.41
N ILE A 340 -24.93 22.54 -74.90
CA ILE A 340 -23.57 21.94 -75.03
C ILE A 340 -22.84 22.19 -73.68
N ASP A 341 -21.99 21.35 -73.03
CA ASP A 341 -21.56 19.93 -73.15
C ASP A 341 -21.35 19.38 -71.68
N ALA A 342 -20.42 18.53 -71.19
CA ALA A 342 -19.18 17.87 -71.67
C ALA A 342 -18.89 16.51 -70.95
N LYS A 343 -17.63 16.05 -70.99
CA LYS A 343 -17.12 14.69 -70.65
C LYS A 343 -15.83 14.73 -69.81
N ASP A 344 -15.25 13.66 -69.23
CA ASP A 344 -15.49 12.19 -69.25
C ASP A 344 -15.02 11.55 -67.89
N PRO A 345 -15.20 10.24 -67.61
CA PRO A 345 -15.34 9.75 -66.22
C PRO A 345 -14.40 8.60 -65.80
N ASN A 346 -13.29 8.91 -65.11
CA ASN A 346 -12.47 7.88 -64.44
C ASN A 346 -12.93 7.63 -62.99
N MET A 347 -13.95 6.79 -62.85
CA MET A 347 -14.18 6.01 -61.63
C MET A 347 -13.17 4.85 -61.56
N TRP A 348 -12.91 4.32 -60.35
CA TRP A 348 -11.96 3.25 -59.99
C TRP A 348 -10.53 3.69 -59.58
N LEU A 349 -9.92 2.85 -58.74
CA LEU A 349 -8.87 3.19 -57.76
C LEU A 349 -7.44 3.06 -58.34
N PRO A 350 -6.42 3.72 -57.73
CA PRO A 350 -5.73 3.03 -56.62
C PRO A 350 -5.23 3.91 -55.45
N THR A 351 -5.42 3.37 -54.25
CA THR A 351 -4.43 3.21 -53.16
C THR A 351 -3.27 4.22 -53.02
N ILE A 352 -3.26 4.97 -51.91
CA ILE A 352 -2.03 5.24 -51.14
C ILE A 352 -2.36 5.27 -49.65
N ASN A 353 -1.47 4.68 -48.84
CA ASN A 353 -1.60 4.57 -47.40
C ASN A 353 -1.67 5.96 -46.73
N LYS A 354 -2.76 6.25 -46.00
CA LYS A 354 -2.70 7.15 -44.83
C LYS A 354 -1.94 6.45 -43.70
N VAL A 355 -0.62 6.34 -43.87
CA VAL A 355 0.29 6.08 -42.75
C VAL A 355 0.07 7.23 -41.77
N HIS A 356 -0.52 6.96 -40.61
CA HIS A 356 -0.46 7.89 -39.49
C HIS A 356 1.02 8.08 -39.16
N LYS A 357 1.59 9.17 -39.68
CA LYS A 357 3.02 9.45 -39.63
C LYS A 357 3.35 10.02 -38.26
N TYR A 358 3.12 9.22 -37.20
CA TYR A 358 3.21 9.63 -35.78
C TYR A 358 4.41 10.55 -35.56
N THR A 359 4.15 11.85 -35.46
CA THR A 359 5.21 12.86 -35.52
C THR A 359 5.88 13.01 -34.16
N ARG A 360 6.74 14.02 -33.96
CA ARG A 360 7.22 14.33 -32.62
C ARG A 360 6.10 14.98 -31.81
N GLU A 361 5.35 15.86 -32.45
CA GLU A 361 4.24 16.64 -31.91
C GLU A 361 3.13 15.72 -31.38
N TYR A 362 2.77 14.65 -32.09
CA TYR A 362 1.82 13.64 -31.61
C TYR A 362 2.23 13.01 -30.27
N TYR A 363 3.51 12.67 -30.09
CA TYR A 363 4.00 12.11 -28.82
C TYR A 363 4.29 13.19 -27.75
N MET A 364 4.36 14.46 -28.14
CA MET A 364 4.43 15.62 -27.25
C MET A 364 3.06 16.10 -26.76
N GLN A 365 1.94 15.63 -27.32
CA GLN A 365 0.61 15.85 -26.76
C GLN A 365 0.48 15.08 -25.44
N TYR A 366 0.03 15.72 -24.37
CA TYR A 366 -0.23 15.13 -23.04
C TYR A 366 -1.43 15.84 -22.40
N GLU A 367 -2.08 15.21 -21.42
CA GLU A 367 -3.04 15.94 -20.56
C GLU A 367 -2.32 16.47 -19.32
N CYS A 368 -2.58 17.72 -18.97
CA CYS A 368 -2.13 18.29 -17.71
C CYS A 368 -2.84 17.60 -16.54
N LEU A 369 -2.15 16.66 -15.89
CA LEU A 369 -2.52 16.21 -14.55
C LEU A 369 -2.59 17.42 -13.62
N ASN A 370 -3.69 17.57 -12.87
CA ASN A 370 -3.80 18.61 -11.87
C ASN A 370 -2.76 18.35 -10.76
N SER A 371 -1.92 19.34 -10.42
CA SER A 371 -0.98 19.25 -9.30
C SER A 371 -1.69 18.98 -7.98
N ASP A 372 -2.94 19.43 -7.86
CA ASP A 372 -3.68 19.39 -6.61
C ASP A 372 -4.24 18.00 -6.31
N ASP A 373 -4.28 17.10 -7.30
CA ASP A 373 -4.53 15.66 -7.11
C ASP A 373 -3.31 14.92 -6.51
N PHE A 374 -2.16 15.59 -6.28
CA PHE A 374 -0.93 14.96 -5.77
C PHE A 374 -0.37 15.64 -4.50
N GLU A 375 0.16 14.83 -3.58
CA GLU A 375 0.94 15.29 -2.43
C GLU A 375 2.38 14.75 -2.46
N ILE A 376 3.30 15.54 -1.91
CA ILE A 376 4.68 15.15 -1.65
C ILE A 376 4.80 14.74 -0.18
N PHE A 377 5.45 13.60 0.06
CA PHE A 377 5.98 13.22 1.37
C PHE A 377 7.50 13.38 1.37
N ASP A 378 8.01 14.41 2.06
CA ASP A 378 9.44 14.75 2.09
C ASP A 378 10.19 13.93 3.16
N ILE A 379 10.99 12.98 2.67
CA ILE A 379 11.76 12.05 3.50
C ILE A 379 12.89 12.79 4.23
N CYS A 380 13.45 13.84 3.64
CA CYS A 380 14.51 14.62 4.27
C CYS A 380 14.00 15.47 5.44
N LYS A 381 12.80 16.05 5.33
CA LYS A 381 12.09 16.66 6.46
C LYS A 381 11.74 15.63 7.53
N LEU A 382 11.20 14.46 7.17
CA LEU A 382 10.94 13.39 8.16
C LEU A 382 12.22 13.00 8.90
N ARG A 383 13.29 12.73 8.16
CA ARG A 383 14.60 12.35 8.70
C ARG A 383 15.14 13.44 9.63
N ASN A 384 14.94 14.72 9.30
CA ASN A 384 15.39 15.84 10.13
C ASN A 384 14.50 16.07 11.36
N SER A 385 13.19 15.90 11.28
CA SER A 385 12.28 15.95 12.45
C SER A 385 12.64 14.87 13.48
N ILE A 386 12.85 13.63 13.03
CA ILE A 386 13.30 12.51 13.88
C ILE A 386 14.66 12.84 14.54
N LYS A 387 15.63 13.32 13.76
CA LYS A 387 16.95 13.73 14.29
C LYS A 387 16.82 14.83 15.34
N THR A 388 16.03 15.88 15.07
CA THR A 388 15.84 17.01 15.99
C THR A 388 15.17 16.58 17.29
N GLN A 389 14.10 15.77 17.20
CA GLN A 389 13.40 15.21 18.36
C GLN A 389 14.34 14.43 19.30
N ILE A 390 15.36 13.76 18.76
CA ILE A 390 16.30 12.95 19.54
C ILE A 390 17.56 13.75 19.94
N ALA A 391 17.96 14.74 19.14
CA ALA A 391 19.09 15.62 19.42
C ALA A 391 18.87 16.54 20.62
N THR A 392 17.63 16.96 20.91
CA THR A 392 17.32 17.76 22.13
C THR A 392 17.77 17.04 23.40
N TYR A 393 17.43 15.75 23.56
CA TYR A 393 17.85 14.94 24.69
C TYR A 393 19.36 14.62 24.68
N ILE A 394 19.91 14.26 23.51
CA ILE A 394 21.32 13.86 23.39
C ILE A 394 22.29 15.05 23.57
N ASN A 395 21.91 16.26 23.18
CA ASN A 395 22.75 17.44 23.34
C ASN A 395 22.95 17.83 24.82
N LYS A 396 22.02 17.46 25.72
CA LYS A 396 22.24 17.55 27.17
C LYS A 396 23.38 16.61 27.59
N LEU A 397 23.26 15.33 27.24
CA LEU A 397 24.22 14.28 27.60
C LEU A 397 25.63 14.48 27.00
N LYS A 398 25.73 15.09 25.80
CA LYS A 398 27.02 15.43 25.20
C LYS A 398 27.84 16.40 26.05
N LYS A 399 27.20 17.41 26.66
CA LYS A 399 27.85 18.35 27.58
C LYS A 399 28.35 17.66 28.86
N GLU A 400 27.65 16.62 29.31
CA GLU A 400 27.93 15.92 30.56
C GLU A 400 29.00 14.82 30.42
N ARG A 401 29.19 14.22 29.23
CA ARG A 401 29.93 12.95 29.06
C ARG A 401 30.86 12.84 27.84
N ASN A 402 31.06 13.90 27.06
CA ASN A 402 31.97 13.95 25.90
C ASN A 402 31.81 12.77 24.90
N ILE A 403 30.57 12.44 24.52
CA ILE A 403 30.27 11.25 23.73
C ILE A 403 30.29 11.54 22.21
N ILE A 404 31.13 10.82 21.48
CA ILE A 404 31.11 10.77 20.01
C ILE A 404 29.83 10.05 19.56
N PHE A 405 28.86 10.82 19.06
CA PHE A 405 27.56 10.31 18.64
C PHE A 405 27.10 10.93 17.31
N ASN A 406 26.81 10.05 16.34
CA ASN A 406 26.36 10.37 14.98
C ASN A 406 24.82 10.26 14.88
N ILE A 407 24.14 11.41 14.89
CA ILE A 407 22.67 11.51 14.87
C ILE A 407 22.03 10.87 13.62
N ASN A 408 22.79 10.63 12.53
CA ASN A 408 22.25 9.99 11.33
C ASN A 408 21.96 8.49 11.52
N ARG A 409 22.73 7.80 12.37
CA ARG A 409 22.58 6.34 12.62
C ARG A 409 21.31 5.96 13.40
N VAL A 410 20.67 6.95 14.05
CA VAL A 410 19.37 6.81 14.73
C VAL A 410 18.26 6.36 13.78
N ILE A 411 18.34 6.74 12.50
CA ILE A 411 17.34 6.43 11.50
C ILE A 411 17.27 4.92 11.22
N ASP A 412 18.43 4.25 11.17
CA ASP A 412 18.49 2.80 10.93
C ASP A 412 17.84 2.02 12.08
N ASP A 413 18.08 2.45 13.32
CA ASP A 413 17.49 1.84 14.52
C ASP A 413 15.97 2.01 14.56
N ILE A 414 15.44 3.19 14.19
CA ILE A 414 14.00 3.45 14.17
C ILE A 414 13.30 2.68 13.05
N VAL A 415 13.89 2.60 11.85
CA VAL A 415 13.35 1.77 10.76
C VAL A 415 13.35 0.30 11.18
N PHE A 416 14.43 -0.21 11.78
CA PHE A 416 14.49 -1.58 12.27
C PHE A 416 13.44 -1.88 13.36
N LEU A 417 13.27 -0.98 14.34
CA LEU A 417 12.26 -1.16 15.38
C LEU A 417 10.83 -1.08 14.84
N SER A 418 10.58 -0.34 13.76
CA SER A 418 9.27 -0.27 13.10
C SER A 418 8.78 -1.62 12.58
N PHE A 419 9.70 -2.56 12.28
CA PHE A 419 9.35 -3.91 11.83
C PHE A 419 8.54 -4.71 12.86
N LEU A 420 8.67 -4.39 14.16
CA LEU A 420 7.92 -5.03 15.25
C LEU A 420 6.40 -4.80 15.17
N VAL A 421 6.00 -3.74 14.47
CA VAL A 421 4.60 -3.32 14.24
C VAL A 421 3.97 -4.07 13.06
N GLY A 422 4.71 -5.02 12.46
CA GLY A 422 4.30 -5.76 11.27
C GLY A 422 4.74 -5.09 9.97
N ASN A 423 4.86 -5.90 8.93
CA ASN A 423 5.29 -5.54 7.58
C ASN A 423 4.87 -6.65 6.62
N ASP A 424 5.19 -6.54 5.33
CA ASP A 424 4.79 -7.54 4.33
C ASP A 424 5.43 -8.94 4.49
N PHE A 425 6.45 -9.08 5.34
CA PHE A 425 7.20 -10.33 5.53
C PHE A 425 6.95 -10.98 6.91
N LEU A 426 6.49 -10.20 7.89
CA LEU A 426 6.22 -10.63 9.26
C LEU A 426 4.90 -10.06 9.82
N PRO A 427 4.07 -10.88 10.48
CA PRO A 427 2.91 -10.38 11.21
C PRO A 427 3.33 -9.43 12.35
N HIS A 428 2.44 -8.49 12.69
CA HIS A 428 2.60 -7.62 13.85
C HIS A 428 2.57 -8.43 15.16
N ILE A 429 3.37 -8.02 16.14
CA ILE A 429 3.31 -8.56 17.50
C ILE A 429 1.96 -8.13 18.12
N PRO A 430 1.20 -9.01 18.82
CA PRO A 430 -0.20 -8.72 19.16
C PRO A 430 -0.42 -7.41 19.93
N SER A 431 0.45 -7.09 20.89
CA SER A 431 0.38 -5.87 21.70
C SER A 431 1.14 -4.67 21.11
N ILE A 432 1.51 -4.73 19.83
CA ILE A 432 2.24 -3.67 19.12
C ILE A 432 1.48 -3.34 17.82
N ASP A 433 0.56 -2.37 17.90
CA ASP A 433 -0.25 -1.90 16.78
C ASP A 433 -0.20 -0.35 16.72
N ILE A 434 -0.08 0.20 15.52
CA ILE A 434 -0.21 1.64 15.24
C ILE A 434 -1.52 2.20 15.81
N ASN A 435 -2.62 1.44 15.73
CA ASN A 435 -3.93 1.86 16.24
C ASN A 435 -3.98 2.01 17.77
N GLU A 436 -3.16 1.24 18.49
CA GLU A 436 -3.04 1.32 19.97
C GLU A 436 -1.91 2.29 20.38
N GLY A 437 -1.31 3.00 19.41
CA GLY A 437 -0.29 4.02 19.64
C GLY A 437 1.15 3.50 19.70
N SER A 438 1.40 2.22 19.45
CA SER A 438 2.69 1.57 19.76
C SER A 438 3.91 2.11 19.00
N MET A 439 3.73 2.88 17.91
CA MET A 439 4.83 3.64 17.29
C MET A 439 5.37 4.74 18.20
N ASN A 440 4.51 5.38 19.00
CA ASN A 440 4.94 6.32 20.03
C ASN A 440 5.71 5.58 21.14
N ASP A 441 5.23 4.40 21.58
CA ASP A 441 5.91 3.57 22.58
C ASP A 441 7.31 3.15 22.10
N ILE A 442 7.45 2.77 20.83
CA ILE A 442 8.74 2.43 20.21
C ILE A 442 9.70 3.64 20.23
N ILE A 443 9.25 4.82 19.80
CA ILE A 443 10.08 6.03 19.79
C ILE A 443 10.45 6.46 21.21
N ASN A 444 9.51 6.45 22.15
CA ASN A 444 9.76 6.80 23.55
C ASN A 444 10.72 5.81 24.23
N SER A 445 10.56 4.51 23.97
CA SER A 445 11.47 3.46 24.44
C SER A 445 12.88 3.65 23.86
N TYR A 446 12.99 4.00 22.58
CA TYR A 446 14.26 4.29 21.94
C TYR A 446 14.90 5.58 22.46
N ILE A 447 14.14 6.65 22.71
CA ILE A 447 14.63 7.88 23.34
C ILE A 447 15.20 7.58 24.73
N PHE A 448 14.47 6.86 25.58
CA PHE A 448 14.94 6.45 26.90
C PHE A 448 16.24 5.61 26.82
N TYR A 449 16.26 4.62 25.92
CA TYR A 449 17.41 3.76 25.68
C TYR A 449 18.64 4.55 25.19
N ILE A 450 18.50 5.35 24.13
CA ILE A 450 19.63 6.06 23.52
C ILE A 450 20.19 7.13 24.46
N CYS A 451 19.36 7.72 25.32
CA CYS A 451 19.80 8.63 26.38
C CYS A 451 20.57 7.92 27.49
N LYS A 452 20.17 6.69 27.86
CA LYS A 452 20.82 5.94 28.95
C LYS A 452 22.12 5.26 28.51
N TYR A 453 22.21 4.77 27.26
CA TYR A 453 23.30 3.93 26.78
C TYR A 453 24.14 4.53 25.64
N ALA A 454 23.67 5.60 24.99
CA ALA A 454 24.37 6.35 23.94
C ALA A 454 24.97 5.49 22.80
N ASN A 455 24.29 4.40 22.44
CA ASN A 455 24.79 3.34 21.57
C ASN A 455 23.69 2.83 20.64
N TYR A 456 24.01 2.50 19.39
CA TYR A 456 23.03 2.02 18.41
C TYR A 456 22.65 0.54 18.60
N ILE A 457 21.43 0.18 18.23
CA ILE A 457 20.92 -1.19 18.19
C ILE A 457 21.42 -1.93 16.95
N THR A 458 21.54 -1.22 15.82
CA THR A 458 21.89 -1.77 14.50
C THR A 458 23.25 -1.31 13.97
N TYR A 459 23.83 -2.12 13.09
CA TYR A 459 24.89 -1.71 12.18
C TYR A 459 24.73 -2.44 10.84
N LYS A 460 24.22 -1.73 9.83
CA LYS A 460 23.84 -2.31 8.53
C LYS A 460 22.87 -3.48 8.77
N ASP A 461 23.16 -4.69 8.31
CA ASP A 461 22.32 -5.88 8.53
C ASP A 461 22.54 -6.59 9.88
N LYS A 462 23.30 -6.01 10.81
CA LYS A 462 23.61 -6.62 12.11
C LYS A 462 22.81 -5.96 13.23
N VAL A 463 22.31 -6.76 14.17
CA VAL A 463 21.53 -6.32 15.33
C VAL A 463 22.22 -6.76 16.62
N HIS A 464 22.44 -5.84 17.54
CA HIS A 464 23.05 -6.13 18.83
C HIS A 464 21.98 -6.60 19.84
N ILE A 465 21.78 -7.92 19.94
CA ILE A 465 20.69 -8.56 20.71
C ILE A 465 20.47 -7.96 22.10
N GLN A 466 21.52 -7.79 22.93
CA GLN A 466 21.34 -7.25 24.29
C GLN A 466 20.83 -5.79 24.33
N ARG A 467 21.00 -5.01 23.26
CA ARG A 467 20.46 -3.65 23.13
C ARG A 467 18.99 -3.69 22.71
N LEU A 468 18.66 -4.58 21.76
CA LEU A 468 17.27 -4.87 21.39
C LEU A 468 16.45 -5.42 22.58
N LYS A 469 17.01 -6.31 23.41
CA LYS A 469 16.33 -6.84 24.60
C LYS A 469 15.91 -5.74 25.59
N ILE A 470 16.64 -4.63 25.68
CA ILE A 470 16.23 -3.50 26.54
C ILE A 470 14.95 -2.85 26.00
N ILE A 471 14.87 -2.59 24.69
CA ILE A 471 13.64 -2.06 24.06
C ILE A 471 12.48 -3.05 24.20
N LEU A 472 12.69 -4.33 23.85
CA LEU A 472 11.68 -5.37 23.97
C LEU A 472 11.19 -5.52 25.42
N LYS A 473 12.06 -5.35 26.43
CA LYS A 473 11.64 -5.44 27.83
C LYS A 473 10.74 -4.27 28.23
N ILE A 474 10.98 -3.06 27.71
CA ILE A 474 10.10 -1.91 27.90
C ILE A 474 8.76 -2.15 27.19
N LEU A 475 8.77 -2.51 25.91
CA LEU A 475 7.53 -2.77 25.14
C LEU A 475 6.69 -3.92 25.74
N SER A 476 7.33 -4.93 26.32
CA SER A 476 6.65 -6.05 26.97
C SER A 476 5.81 -5.66 28.19
N THR A 477 6.00 -4.48 28.81
CA THR A 477 5.16 -4.06 29.95
C THR A 477 3.72 -3.75 29.55
N ASN A 478 3.47 -3.45 28.27
CA ASN A 478 2.13 -3.18 27.74
C ASN A 478 1.42 -4.47 27.27
N GLU A 479 2.09 -5.62 27.30
CA GLU A 479 1.57 -6.89 26.77
C GLU A 479 0.36 -7.43 27.55
N PHE A 480 0.50 -7.70 28.85
CA PHE A 480 -0.62 -8.17 29.66
C PHE A 480 -1.75 -7.11 29.78
N PRO A 481 -1.49 -5.80 29.98
CA PRO A 481 -2.53 -4.77 29.90
C PRO A 481 -3.33 -4.78 28.59
N PHE A 482 -2.67 -5.01 27.44
CA PHE A 482 -3.33 -5.18 26.15
C PHE A 482 -4.22 -6.43 26.14
N PHE A 483 -3.72 -7.59 26.56
CA PHE A 483 -4.51 -8.81 26.62
C PHE A 483 -5.69 -8.69 27.59
N LYS A 484 -5.51 -8.07 28.76
CA LYS A 484 -6.59 -7.84 29.73
C LYS A 484 -7.70 -6.95 29.17
N LYS A 485 -7.34 -5.85 28.50
CA LYS A 485 -8.28 -5.00 27.74
C LYS A 485 -9.01 -5.80 26.66
N ARG A 486 -8.28 -6.65 25.92
CA ARG A 486 -8.83 -7.50 24.86
C ARG A 486 -9.77 -8.57 25.40
N GLY A 487 -9.43 -9.24 26.49
CA GLY A 487 -10.26 -10.27 27.13
C GLY A 487 -11.60 -9.74 27.62
N LEU A 488 -11.62 -8.53 28.19
CA LEU A 488 -12.86 -7.84 28.56
C LEU A 488 -13.71 -7.45 27.35
N ASN A 489 -13.10 -7.10 26.22
CA ASN A 489 -13.81 -6.73 24.99
C ASN A 489 -14.30 -7.93 24.16
N GLU A 490 -13.56 -9.04 24.18
CA GLU A 490 -13.86 -10.28 23.43
C GLU A 490 -14.56 -11.36 24.30
N ASN A 491 -14.84 -11.07 25.57
CA ASN A 491 -15.35 -12.01 26.59
C ASN A 491 -14.49 -13.28 26.79
N ILE A 492 -13.17 -13.13 26.69
CA ILE A 492 -12.18 -14.21 26.89
C ILE A 492 -11.56 -14.07 28.28
N ILE A 493 -11.99 -14.94 29.20
CA ILE A 493 -11.59 -14.92 30.61
C ILE A 493 -10.07 -15.11 30.76
N ASP A 494 -9.47 -16.07 30.06
CA ASP A 494 -8.04 -16.39 30.15
C ASP A 494 -7.10 -15.25 29.73
N TYR A 495 -7.57 -14.33 28.89
CA TYR A 495 -6.82 -13.11 28.54
C TYR A 495 -6.80 -12.06 29.67
N THR A 496 -7.67 -12.19 30.68
CA THR A 496 -7.71 -11.28 31.85
C THR A 496 -6.80 -11.71 33.01
N ASP A 497 -6.18 -12.89 32.88
CA ASP A 497 -5.34 -13.57 33.87
C ASP A 497 -3.88 -13.60 33.38
N GLU A 498 -2.94 -13.12 34.22
CA GLU A 498 -1.52 -12.94 33.84
C GLU A 498 -0.74 -14.26 33.70
N GLU A 499 -1.23 -15.35 34.30
CA GLU A 499 -0.60 -16.67 34.17
C GLU A 499 -1.19 -17.47 33.00
N LYS A 500 -2.43 -17.20 32.61
CA LYS A 500 -3.14 -17.97 31.55
C LYS A 500 -3.05 -17.37 30.14
N TYR A 501 -3.00 -16.04 29.97
CA TYR A 501 -3.17 -15.41 28.65
C TYR A 501 -2.22 -15.94 27.57
N LYS A 502 -0.97 -16.26 27.95
CA LYS A 502 0.04 -16.83 27.05
C LYS A 502 -0.34 -18.23 26.56
N ASN A 503 -0.71 -19.11 27.48
CA ASN A 503 -1.06 -20.49 27.17
C ASN A 503 -2.31 -20.53 26.30
N TYR A 504 -3.31 -19.70 26.61
CA TYR A 504 -4.48 -19.50 25.76
C TYR A 504 -4.09 -18.97 24.37
N TYR A 505 -3.24 -17.95 24.28
CA TYR A 505 -2.80 -17.37 23.01
C TYR A 505 -2.14 -18.42 22.10
N TYR A 506 -1.15 -19.16 22.61
CA TYR A 506 -0.44 -20.17 21.82
C TYR A 506 -1.33 -21.37 21.47
N LEU A 507 -2.21 -21.81 22.38
CA LEU A 507 -3.18 -22.87 22.09
C LEU A 507 -4.17 -22.45 20.99
N HIS A 508 -4.80 -21.28 21.10
CA HIS A 508 -5.86 -20.86 20.18
C HIS A 508 -5.37 -20.29 18.85
N LYS A 509 -4.13 -19.77 18.76
CA LYS A 509 -3.56 -19.22 17.51
C LYS A 509 -2.59 -20.15 16.80
N PHE A 510 -1.82 -20.96 17.53
CA PHE A 510 -0.82 -21.87 16.95
C PHE A 510 -1.17 -23.37 17.13
N GLY A 511 -2.08 -23.72 18.04
CA GLY A 511 -2.43 -25.12 18.34
C GLY A 511 -1.43 -25.81 19.28
N ILE A 512 -0.59 -25.06 20.01
CA ILE A 512 0.55 -25.60 20.78
C ILE A 512 0.47 -25.25 22.27
N THR A 513 1.02 -26.12 23.10
CA THR A 513 1.23 -25.91 24.54
C THR A 513 2.71 -26.05 24.95
N ASN A 514 3.58 -26.47 24.03
CA ASN A 514 4.98 -26.79 24.29
C ASN A 514 5.88 -25.54 24.21
N SER A 515 6.57 -25.22 25.30
CA SER A 515 7.52 -24.09 25.37
C SER A 515 8.70 -24.21 24.38
N LYS A 516 9.09 -25.43 23.99
CA LYS A 516 10.14 -25.65 22.96
C LYS A 516 9.68 -25.24 21.56
N GLU A 517 8.37 -25.31 21.26
CA GLU A 517 7.81 -24.88 19.98
C GLU A 517 7.63 -23.35 19.95
N VAL A 518 7.24 -22.74 21.08
CA VAL A 518 7.28 -21.28 21.26
C VAL A 518 8.68 -20.72 20.99
N GLN A 519 9.74 -21.38 21.50
CA GLN A 519 11.13 -21.01 21.20
C GLN A 519 11.49 -21.12 19.71
N GLN A 520 10.90 -22.06 18.96
CA GLN A 520 11.11 -22.16 17.50
C GLN A 520 10.41 -21.02 16.75
N ILE A 521 9.19 -20.66 17.14
CA ILE A 521 8.46 -19.49 16.60
C ILE A 521 9.24 -18.21 16.88
N VAL A 522 9.69 -17.99 18.13
CA VAL A 522 10.55 -16.85 18.52
C VAL A 522 11.82 -16.79 17.67
N LYS A 523 12.54 -17.92 17.53
CA LYS A 523 13.74 -18.02 16.70
C LYS A 523 13.45 -17.64 15.25
N LYS A 524 12.35 -18.11 14.66
CA LYS A 524 11.95 -17.78 13.27
C LYS A 524 11.47 -16.35 13.09
N TYR A 525 10.85 -15.74 14.10
CA TYR A 525 10.46 -14.33 14.06
C TYR A 525 11.68 -13.40 14.07
N ILE A 526 12.65 -13.65 14.97
CA ILE A 526 13.90 -12.87 14.98
C ILE A 526 14.74 -13.14 13.73
N GLU A 527 14.75 -14.37 13.21
CA GLU A 527 15.35 -14.69 11.89
C GLU A 527 14.77 -13.81 10.78
N GLY A 528 13.44 -13.58 10.78
CA GLY A 528 12.78 -12.66 9.86
C GLY A 528 13.15 -11.19 10.06
N LEU A 529 13.28 -10.72 11.31
CA LEU A 529 13.73 -9.34 11.57
C LEU A 529 15.14 -9.08 10.99
N PHE A 530 16.01 -10.08 11.03
CA PHE A 530 17.34 -10.02 10.39
C PHE A 530 17.24 -10.11 8.85
N TRP A 531 16.36 -10.95 8.30
CA TRP A 531 16.12 -11.03 6.85
C TRP A 531 15.60 -9.70 6.30
N ASN A 532 14.62 -9.08 6.97
CA ASN A 532 14.07 -7.77 6.63
C ASN A 532 15.15 -6.68 6.64
N LEU A 533 15.95 -6.60 7.71
CA LEU A 533 17.01 -5.59 7.83
C LEU A 533 18.06 -5.74 6.71
N HIS A 534 18.43 -6.98 6.37
CA HIS A 534 19.29 -7.24 5.21
C HIS A 534 18.60 -6.88 3.88
N TYR A 535 17.29 -7.14 3.73
CA TYR A 535 16.54 -6.82 2.51
C TYR A 535 16.50 -5.31 2.22
N TYR A 536 16.32 -4.51 3.26
CA TYR A 536 16.29 -3.04 3.20
C TYR A 536 17.69 -2.46 2.93
N HIS A 537 18.75 -2.95 3.57
CA HIS A 537 20.11 -2.43 3.36
C HIS A 537 20.82 -2.95 2.10
N PHE A 538 20.59 -4.20 1.69
CA PHE A 538 21.40 -4.87 0.65
C PHE A 538 20.61 -5.58 -0.46
N GLY A 539 19.29 -5.72 -0.33
CA GLY A 539 18.48 -6.56 -1.23
C GLY A 539 18.43 -8.02 -0.78
N CYS A 540 17.82 -8.89 -1.60
CA CYS A 540 17.32 -10.19 -1.14
C CYS A 540 18.41 -11.08 -0.50
N ALA A 541 18.24 -11.38 0.79
CA ALA A 541 19.13 -12.24 1.58
C ALA A 541 18.95 -13.73 1.25
N SER A 542 17.71 -14.14 0.96
CA SER A 542 17.35 -15.48 0.49
C SER A 542 16.02 -15.42 -0.25
N TRP A 543 15.99 -15.95 -1.48
CA TRP A 543 14.75 -16.06 -2.27
C TRP A 543 13.77 -17.12 -1.73
N TYR A 544 14.27 -18.09 -0.95
CA TYR A 544 13.50 -19.23 -0.45
C TYR A 544 12.99 -19.06 0.99
N TRP A 545 13.55 -18.11 1.74
CA TRP A 545 13.20 -17.87 3.14
C TRP A 545 11.75 -17.37 3.28
N GLU A 546 11.07 -17.86 4.32
CA GLU A 546 9.76 -17.41 4.76
C GLU A 546 9.61 -17.53 6.28
N TYR A 547 8.61 -16.84 6.82
CA TYR A 547 8.10 -17.06 8.17
C TYR A 547 6.88 -18.02 8.11
N PRO A 548 6.99 -19.27 8.59
CA PRO A 548 6.00 -20.33 8.33
C PRO A 548 4.84 -20.37 9.34
N TYR A 549 4.41 -19.20 9.86
CA TYR A 549 3.30 -19.09 10.80
C TYR A 549 2.42 -17.88 10.48
N HIS A 550 1.11 -17.98 10.73
CA HIS A 550 0.16 -16.88 10.43
C HIS A 550 0.17 -15.75 11.49
N TYR A 551 0.82 -15.95 12.63
CA TYR A 551 0.86 -15.05 13.79
C TYR A 551 2.28 -14.83 14.30
N ALA A 552 2.53 -13.70 14.97
CA ALA A 552 3.78 -13.42 15.67
C ALA A 552 3.81 -14.09 17.06
N PRO A 553 5.00 -14.35 17.65
CA PRO A 553 5.11 -14.63 19.08
C PRO A 553 4.80 -13.36 19.90
N LEU A 554 4.68 -13.53 21.22
CA LEU A 554 4.52 -12.43 22.17
C LEU A 554 5.84 -11.65 22.35
N CYS A 555 5.75 -10.36 22.66
CA CYS A 555 6.89 -9.45 22.83
C CYS A 555 7.79 -9.91 23.98
N SER A 556 7.19 -10.32 25.10
CA SER A 556 7.92 -10.80 26.27
C SER A 556 8.70 -12.09 26.01
N ASP A 557 8.22 -12.96 25.11
CA ASP A 557 8.89 -14.23 24.78
C ASP A 557 10.09 -14.04 23.84
N LEU A 558 10.13 -12.94 23.07
CA LEU A 558 11.32 -12.55 22.29
C LEU A 558 12.55 -12.29 23.18
N LEU A 559 12.37 -12.01 24.47
CA LEU A 559 13.46 -11.84 25.43
C LEU A 559 14.27 -13.13 25.69
N SER A 560 13.72 -14.31 25.36
CA SER A 560 14.42 -15.59 25.49
C SER A 560 15.56 -15.78 24.48
N PHE A 561 15.55 -15.04 23.36
CA PHE A 561 16.43 -15.28 22.22
C PHE A 561 17.86 -14.75 22.40
N GLU A 562 18.89 -15.52 22.04
CA GLU A 562 20.30 -15.16 22.32
C GLU A 562 21.19 -14.93 21.09
N LYS A 563 20.83 -15.49 19.93
CA LYS A 563 21.76 -15.64 18.79
C LYS A 563 21.93 -14.33 17.99
N SER A 564 23.15 -13.82 17.88
CA SER A 564 23.45 -12.53 17.24
C SER A 564 23.58 -12.52 15.71
N TYR A 565 23.41 -13.67 15.03
CA TYR A 565 23.64 -13.80 13.60
C TYR A 565 22.80 -14.91 12.95
N PHE A 566 22.38 -14.70 11.70
CA PHE A 566 21.76 -15.72 10.84
C PHE A 566 22.48 -15.81 9.50
N PHE A 567 22.68 -17.04 9.03
CA PHE A 567 23.10 -17.32 7.67
C PHE A 567 21.84 -17.50 6.81
N PHE A 568 21.84 -16.89 5.64
CA PHE A 568 20.76 -17.00 4.65
C PHE A 568 21.36 -17.56 3.36
N GLU A 569 20.87 -18.73 2.92
CA GLU A 569 21.24 -19.23 1.60
C GLU A 569 20.53 -18.37 0.55
N LYS A 570 21.30 -17.64 -0.26
CA LYS A 570 20.74 -16.66 -1.19
C LYS A 570 19.75 -17.29 -2.18
N GLY A 571 20.07 -18.49 -2.68
CA GLY A 571 19.27 -19.17 -3.69
C GLY A 571 19.16 -18.39 -5.00
N LYS A 572 18.11 -18.67 -5.78
CA LYS A 572 17.72 -17.95 -7.00
C LYS A 572 16.22 -17.62 -6.94
N PRO A 573 15.72 -16.62 -7.68
CA PRO A 573 14.29 -16.47 -7.89
C PRO A 573 13.68 -17.75 -8.48
N TYR A 574 12.45 -18.07 -8.11
CA TYR A 574 11.65 -19.08 -8.79
C TYR A 574 11.31 -18.66 -10.23
N SER A 575 10.83 -19.59 -11.07
CA SER A 575 10.34 -19.22 -12.40
C SER A 575 9.05 -18.40 -12.31
N ALA A 576 8.77 -17.57 -13.33
CA ALA A 576 7.57 -16.72 -13.34
C ALA A 576 6.26 -17.53 -13.20
N TYR A 577 6.20 -18.75 -13.74
CA TYR A 577 5.04 -19.64 -13.54
C TYR A 577 5.00 -20.26 -12.15
N THR A 578 6.15 -20.60 -11.57
CA THR A 578 6.22 -21.08 -10.18
C THR A 578 5.72 -20.00 -9.22
N HIS A 579 6.11 -18.74 -9.44
CA HIS A 579 5.57 -17.58 -8.71
C HIS A 579 4.05 -17.46 -8.91
N LEU A 580 3.60 -17.37 -10.17
CA LEU A 580 2.21 -17.13 -10.52
C LEU A 580 1.25 -18.17 -9.92
N ILE A 581 1.57 -19.45 -10.05
CA ILE A 581 0.75 -20.56 -9.52
C ILE A 581 0.74 -20.56 -7.99
N SER A 582 1.86 -20.17 -7.35
CA SER A 582 1.93 -20.09 -5.89
C SER A 582 1.07 -18.97 -5.30
N VAL A 583 0.88 -17.84 -6.02
CA VAL A 583 0.16 -16.66 -5.49
C VAL A 583 -1.29 -16.53 -5.96
N LEU A 584 -1.68 -17.10 -7.11
CA LEU A 584 -3.07 -17.09 -7.59
C LEU A 584 -3.98 -18.06 -6.81
N PRO A 585 -5.28 -17.77 -6.67
CA PRO A 585 -6.27 -18.75 -6.28
C PRO A 585 -6.74 -19.59 -7.49
N GLN A 586 -7.34 -20.75 -7.22
CA GLN A 586 -7.78 -21.69 -8.26
C GLN A 586 -8.86 -21.13 -9.20
N LYS A 587 -9.72 -20.21 -8.73
CA LYS A 587 -10.71 -19.51 -9.57
C LYS A 587 -10.03 -18.78 -10.77
N ASP A 588 -8.81 -18.27 -10.59
CA ASP A 588 -8.06 -17.52 -11.60
C ASP A 588 -7.18 -18.37 -12.53
N LYS A 589 -7.39 -19.71 -12.58
CA LYS A 589 -6.64 -20.62 -13.45
C LYS A 589 -6.59 -20.21 -14.92
N ASN A 590 -7.54 -19.40 -15.39
CA ASN A 590 -7.58 -18.87 -16.75
C ASN A 590 -6.41 -17.93 -17.10
N LEU A 591 -5.71 -17.35 -16.11
CA LEU A 591 -4.49 -16.54 -16.30
C LEU A 591 -3.26 -17.40 -16.66
N LEU A 592 -3.31 -18.71 -16.35
CA LEU A 592 -2.25 -19.67 -16.63
C LEU A 592 -2.23 -20.11 -18.12
N PRO A 593 -1.06 -20.47 -18.67
CA PRO A 593 -0.97 -21.28 -19.88
C PRO A 593 -1.82 -22.55 -19.80
N ASP A 594 -2.37 -22.98 -20.93
CA ASP A 594 -3.28 -24.14 -20.99
C ASP A 594 -2.71 -25.41 -20.33
N VAL A 595 -1.40 -25.65 -20.51
CA VAL A 595 -0.65 -26.80 -19.95
C VAL A 595 -0.66 -26.84 -18.40
N TYR A 596 -0.84 -25.69 -17.74
CA TYR A 596 -0.83 -25.59 -16.27
C TYR A 596 -2.22 -25.36 -15.65
N LYS A 597 -3.29 -25.24 -16.44
CA LYS A 597 -4.65 -24.96 -15.91
C LYS A 597 -5.19 -26.00 -14.93
N ASN A 598 -4.68 -27.23 -15.01
CA ASN A 598 -5.08 -28.34 -14.14
C ASN A 598 -4.19 -28.50 -12.89
N ILE A 599 -3.18 -27.64 -12.66
CA ILE A 599 -2.22 -27.85 -11.57
C ILE A 599 -2.84 -27.82 -10.17
N TYR A 600 -3.95 -27.10 -10.00
CA TYR A 600 -4.68 -27.05 -8.72
C TYR A 600 -5.49 -28.32 -8.39
N VAL A 601 -5.58 -29.30 -9.31
CA VAL A 601 -6.27 -30.59 -9.06
C VAL A 601 -5.31 -31.79 -9.02
N GLU A 602 -4.01 -31.58 -9.20
CA GLU A 602 -2.97 -32.59 -9.00
C GLU A 602 -2.84 -32.91 -7.50
N GLU A 603 -2.69 -34.17 -7.14
CA GLU A 603 -2.82 -34.65 -5.74
C GLU A 603 -1.79 -33.99 -4.81
N GLU A 604 -0.57 -33.80 -5.31
CA GLU A 604 0.53 -33.16 -4.60
C GLU A 604 0.25 -31.67 -4.32
N VAL A 605 -0.55 -31.01 -5.15
CA VAL A 605 -0.75 -29.55 -5.15
C VAL A 605 -2.08 -29.15 -4.53
N LYS A 606 -3.14 -29.93 -4.76
CA LYS A 606 -4.52 -29.65 -4.32
C LYS A 606 -4.62 -29.30 -2.83
N SER A 607 -3.84 -29.99 -1.99
CA SER A 607 -3.80 -29.77 -0.54
C SER A 607 -3.45 -28.33 -0.11
N PHE A 608 -2.72 -27.56 -0.94
CA PHE A 608 -2.40 -26.16 -0.63
C PHE A 608 -3.50 -25.17 -1.02
N PHE A 609 -4.47 -25.58 -1.85
CA PHE A 609 -5.51 -24.72 -2.42
C PHE A 609 -6.92 -25.23 -2.03
N PRO A 610 -7.27 -25.25 -0.73
CA PRO A 610 -8.58 -25.71 -0.28
C PRO A 610 -9.70 -24.74 -0.72
N ASP A 611 -10.86 -25.30 -1.07
CA ASP A 611 -12.04 -24.54 -1.49
C ASP A 611 -12.56 -23.58 -0.39
N ASN A 612 -12.47 -24.02 0.86
CA ASN A 612 -12.85 -23.26 2.05
C ASN A 612 -11.61 -22.96 2.90
N VAL A 613 -11.50 -21.72 3.40
CA VAL A 613 -10.36 -21.29 4.23
C VAL A 613 -10.86 -20.65 5.53
N LYS A 614 -10.28 -21.05 6.67
CA LYS A 614 -10.57 -20.40 7.95
C LYS A 614 -10.04 -18.97 7.94
N ILE A 615 -10.90 -18.03 8.33
CA ILE A 615 -10.56 -16.61 8.49
C ILE A 615 -10.66 -16.26 9.98
N ASP A 616 -9.63 -15.60 10.53
CA ASP A 616 -9.60 -15.05 11.88
C ASP A 616 -9.52 -13.51 11.83
N PRO A 617 -10.55 -12.77 12.29
CA PRO A 617 -10.49 -11.32 12.41
C PRO A 617 -9.36 -10.82 13.32
N ASN A 618 -8.92 -11.64 14.29
CA ASN A 618 -7.87 -11.35 15.27
C ASN A 618 -7.96 -9.95 15.92
N GLY A 619 -9.17 -9.50 16.26
CA GLY A 619 -9.40 -8.18 16.89
C GLY A 619 -9.32 -6.98 15.93
N LYS A 620 -9.14 -7.21 14.63
CA LYS A 620 -9.24 -6.17 13.59
C LYS A 620 -10.70 -5.99 13.17
N LYS A 621 -11.04 -4.78 12.71
CA LYS A 621 -12.40 -4.44 12.24
C LYS A 621 -12.54 -4.51 10.72
N GLU A 622 -11.45 -4.26 10.00
CA GLU A 622 -11.44 -4.18 8.55
C GLU A 622 -11.11 -5.56 7.93
N THR A 623 -11.96 -6.06 7.04
CA THR A 623 -11.89 -7.45 6.53
C THR A 623 -10.59 -7.77 5.78
N TRP A 624 -9.93 -6.77 5.20
CA TRP A 624 -8.64 -6.94 4.51
C TRP A 624 -7.45 -7.14 5.46
N GLU A 625 -7.61 -6.88 6.76
CA GLU A 625 -6.58 -7.15 7.76
C GLU A 625 -6.67 -8.57 8.34
N TYR A 626 -7.83 -9.23 8.18
CA TYR A 626 -8.11 -10.54 8.74
C TYR A 626 -7.06 -11.58 8.33
N ILE A 627 -6.77 -12.53 9.22
CA ILE A 627 -5.79 -13.59 8.99
C ILE A 627 -6.48 -14.76 8.28
N VAL A 628 -5.95 -15.13 7.12
CA VAL A 628 -6.48 -16.22 6.30
C VAL A 628 -5.53 -17.40 6.43
N HIS A 629 -6.02 -18.51 6.97
CA HIS A 629 -5.24 -19.72 7.25
C HIS A 629 -4.98 -20.55 5.99
N LEU A 630 -4.25 -19.97 5.02
CA LEU A 630 -3.75 -20.71 3.86
C LEU A 630 -2.62 -21.68 4.26
N PRO A 631 -2.61 -22.93 3.78
CA PRO A 631 -1.44 -23.80 3.89
C PRO A 631 -0.23 -23.19 3.17
N PHE A 632 0.97 -23.29 3.76
CA PHE A 632 2.20 -22.75 3.18
C PHE A 632 2.64 -23.57 1.96
N ILE A 633 2.96 -22.89 0.86
CA ILE A 633 3.23 -23.54 -0.44
C ILE A 633 4.61 -24.19 -0.48
N ASN A 634 4.68 -25.45 -0.91
CA ASN A 634 5.94 -26.08 -1.33
C ASN A 634 6.31 -25.64 -2.76
N CYS A 635 6.95 -24.46 -2.88
CA CYS A 635 7.37 -23.89 -4.16
C CYS A 635 8.31 -24.82 -4.94
N ASN A 636 9.16 -25.59 -4.26
CA ASN A 636 10.10 -26.52 -4.91
C ASN A 636 9.37 -27.67 -5.62
N MET A 637 8.29 -28.17 -5.02
CA MET A 637 7.46 -29.23 -5.62
C MET A 637 6.66 -28.71 -6.82
N ILE A 638 6.06 -27.52 -6.71
CA ILE A 638 5.41 -26.84 -7.83
C ILE A 638 6.42 -26.57 -8.96
N HIS A 639 7.64 -26.14 -8.63
CA HIS A 639 8.71 -25.92 -9.61
C HIS A 639 9.12 -27.21 -10.33
N LYS A 640 9.16 -28.36 -9.65
CA LYS A 640 9.42 -29.67 -10.26
C LYS A 640 8.34 -30.01 -11.31
N ILE A 641 7.07 -29.94 -10.92
CA ILE A 641 5.91 -30.22 -11.80
C ILE A 641 5.93 -29.31 -13.04
N ILE A 642 6.20 -28.02 -12.86
CA ILE A 642 6.36 -27.05 -13.96
C ILE A 642 7.55 -27.41 -14.84
N SER A 643 8.70 -27.80 -14.27
CA SER A 643 9.90 -28.18 -15.01
C SER A 643 9.74 -29.46 -15.84
N GLU A 644 8.84 -30.35 -15.42
CA GLU A 644 8.48 -31.56 -16.18
C GLU A 644 7.48 -31.22 -17.29
N LYS A 645 6.45 -30.44 -17.00
CA LYS A 645 5.40 -30.06 -17.96
C LYS A 645 5.82 -29.01 -19.00
N SER A 646 6.81 -28.17 -18.70
CA SER A 646 7.32 -27.16 -19.63
C SER A 646 7.92 -27.76 -20.92
N LYS A 647 8.39 -29.02 -20.86
CA LYS A 647 8.85 -29.81 -22.00
C LYS A 647 7.77 -29.93 -23.09
N ASN A 648 6.50 -30.00 -22.69
CA ASN A 648 5.35 -30.14 -23.58
C ASN A 648 4.82 -28.80 -24.13
N ILE A 649 5.43 -27.65 -23.76
CA ILE A 649 5.05 -26.36 -24.32
C ILE A 649 5.60 -26.24 -25.75
N SER A 650 4.70 -26.30 -26.73
CA SER A 650 4.99 -25.97 -28.13
C SER A 650 4.92 -24.46 -28.40
N ARG A 651 3.93 -23.75 -27.84
CA ARG A 651 3.69 -22.32 -28.07
C ARG A 651 4.81 -21.44 -27.50
N LEU A 652 5.63 -20.86 -28.38
CA LEU A 652 6.73 -19.93 -28.05
C LEU A 652 6.31 -18.80 -27.09
N LYS A 653 5.09 -18.26 -27.24
CA LYS A 653 4.54 -17.20 -26.37
C LYS A 653 4.56 -17.55 -24.87
N TYR A 654 4.38 -18.82 -24.51
CA TYR A 654 4.46 -19.24 -23.11
C TYR A 654 5.91 -19.37 -22.63
N LYS A 655 6.84 -19.84 -23.48
CA LYS A 655 8.27 -19.85 -23.14
C LYS A 655 8.79 -18.43 -22.89
N LEU A 656 8.40 -17.47 -23.74
CA LEU A 656 8.77 -16.04 -23.58
C LEU A 656 8.18 -15.38 -22.31
N ARG A 657 7.10 -15.92 -21.73
CA ARG A 657 6.51 -15.47 -20.46
C ARG A 657 7.27 -15.99 -19.22
N GLU A 658 8.15 -16.97 -19.37
CA GLU A 658 8.92 -17.57 -18.26
C GLU A 658 10.39 -17.14 -18.21
N LEU A 659 10.95 -16.62 -19.31
CA LEU A 659 12.34 -16.17 -19.38
C LEU A 659 12.61 -14.97 -18.46
N THR A 660 13.70 -15.06 -17.69
CA THR A 660 14.25 -13.91 -16.95
C THR A 660 14.88 -12.92 -17.92
N GLY A 661 14.39 -11.68 -17.93
CA GLY A 661 14.88 -10.60 -18.78
C GLY A 661 16.08 -9.85 -18.21
N ARG A 662 16.30 -8.64 -18.74
CA ARG A 662 17.32 -7.69 -18.27
C ARG A 662 16.77 -6.27 -18.30
N GLU A 663 17.40 -5.38 -17.54
CA GLU A 663 17.06 -3.95 -17.59
C GLU A 663 17.44 -3.36 -18.96
N HIS A 664 16.59 -2.48 -19.48
CA HIS A 664 16.78 -1.79 -20.75
C HIS A 664 17.02 -0.30 -20.52
N ARG A 665 18.14 0.24 -21.02
CA ARG A 665 18.37 1.68 -21.12
C ARG A 665 17.95 2.19 -22.50
N TYR A 666 17.35 3.37 -22.52
CA TYR A 666 16.71 4.02 -23.65
C TYR A 666 17.12 5.49 -23.69
#